data_AF-A0A0C9TTY5-F1
#
_entry.id   AF-A0A0C9TTY5-F1
#
_cell.length_a   1.000
_cell.length_b   1.000
_cell.length_c   1.000
_cell.angle_alpha   90.00
_cell.angle_beta   90.00
_cell.angle_gamma   90.00
#
_symmetry.space_group_name_H-M   'P 1'
#
loop_
_entity.id
_entity.type
_entity.pdbx_description
1 polymer ?
#
loop_
_entity_poly.entity_id
_entity_poly.type
_entity_poly.pdbx_seq_one_letter_code
_entity_poly.pdbx_strand_id
1 'polypeptide(L)'
;MQSLFARPTRQCSLNYLHVQAQFIPTRRLSSLLTLAPLEKRTHGFAKFAYKVTKDPIWTLIPLLRLPDGDDLVILEALGRCGISQIDWIRWKSVVDSPSLTCALEVLRQKQAAFAEEGSISDDLVIPKTRKEATTPTPTLKEAYMPSWVILALVSHKIRSPNDAQFAVHNLIVPLTSLTSSPTTPTINSHHAHPLLILTIHSLAHFALISLLRPLTSHFLSLPPHTLKFKSFHFNMLLQAISLFPKSDEAAGVAVKVLTEMGERDARVWADTERVLIRERFVTMELAECLRTQDRSPHAWGEERKKERLEAWLKAYARLGQVEESGEYLDAIRDHCLENGVTPPYSGRGTGGDSGTFAQKDGQHRTRAGHGEVHGIPHQANTLYLRSMQNDRTSAFRYLHYLLKLERVKVPQSSTRSSLSSHSASSHHPIPKMSRPRFISHRPPTKKSSIDIYDWTTTLYSASHDRLLSTTSLLRLFRTANEGTKAFKPTVATYTVVMSGLVWRGALSEAVEVWDEFIREVVGGQEERDGEKKAFTMKIDRKALCVGVTVLIRGGRAVEGIYLLDEFVKMEMENTPTSSIPLAVETTFSSQNEHLISSSSTPSAPSYLTPHPIHTLLTSLLRIRRPDVIFYIWTHLTSLYFLLPTDTILHILLKAAVLASKMDGESVRGAMAWYLVENRLFRRNTGTSGSGTVVIENRDSTPNSNPDTITQYGAGTSASTRTALSAHLLSLLQNPAPPPITGIWDNRRSTEVARSIFRGMIFGNWPALRGTSTLEGVGSGRATGGEGVWGELTRGFSAPAAPFLPPGPSIKTGQGAHNPQHAYAYTDPQLQSESGHQYPQHLGPPIPSIHPSERTFSAYISLLGLSSHAHEIPEALRWMKALGVIPTKKTLSVALVFWAEVGLRGPLFEEGWVGMGMGMGWRQRNSGTRDVYEGNTTHSMTPPASPTTEYTALQAWIRDWVGEERCPTEADIQKGVWAVAKMRDRGFGKRGGHVVARESEGGVDVGTAGRQWKRWGGWGGWGYGQ
;
A
#
# COMPACT_ATOMS: atom_id res chain seq x y z
N MET A 1 -28.80 -57.24 60.81
CA MET A 1 -29.84 -56.75 59.88
C MET A 1 -29.39 -55.38 59.37
N GLN A 2 -29.06 -55.09 58.11
CA GLN A 2 -28.93 -55.84 56.85
C GLN A 2 -27.94 -55.04 55.94
N SER A 3 -26.87 -55.73 55.47
CA SER A 3 -25.94 -55.54 54.31
C SER A 3 -25.35 -54.15 53.98
N LEU A 4 -24.05 -53.85 53.86
CA LEU A 4 -22.76 -54.56 53.61
C LEU A 4 -22.51 -55.22 52.22
N PHE A 5 -21.38 -54.82 51.59
CA PHE A 5 -20.57 -55.42 50.47
C PHE A 5 -21.03 -55.20 49.00
N ALA A 6 -20.21 -55.02 47.93
CA ALA A 6 -18.76 -55.18 47.65
C ALA A 6 -18.27 -54.36 46.40
N ARG A 7 -16.94 -54.31 46.21
CA ARG A 7 -16.03 -53.76 45.13
C ARG A 7 -16.36 -54.24 43.68
N PRO A 8 -15.68 -53.86 42.53
CA PRO A 8 -14.33 -53.26 42.34
C PRO A 8 -14.08 -52.28 41.15
N THR A 9 -12.83 -51.79 41.08
CA THR A 9 -12.06 -51.16 39.98
C THR A 9 -12.61 -51.17 38.54
N ARG A 10 -12.67 -50.00 37.91
CA ARG A 10 -12.45 -49.82 36.46
C ARG A 10 -11.63 -48.58 36.16
N GLN A 11 -10.56 -48.78 35.39
CA GLN A 11 -9.83 -47.75 34.64
C GLN A 11 -10.84 -46.93 33.83
N CYS A 12 -10.98 -45.64 34.13
CA CYS A 12 -11.58 -44.68 33.22
C CYS A 12 -10.47 -44.02 32.41
N SER A 13 -10.46 -44.34 31.12
CA SER A 13 -9.70 -43.65 30.08
C SER A 13 -9.82 -42.13 30.22
N LEU A 14 -8.68 -41.45 30.15
CA LEU A 14 -8.52 -40.02 29.91
C LEU A 14 -9.17 -39.63 28.57
N ASN A 15 -10.50 -39.48 28.57
CA ASN A 15 -11.19 -38.78 27.49
C ASN A 15 -11.06 -37.27 27.75
N TYR A 16 -10.25 -36.65 26.90
CA TYR A 16 -10.09 -35.21 26.75
C TYR A 16 -11.46 -34.51 26.85
N LEU A 17 -11.54 -33.53 27.75
CA LEU A 17 -12.60 -32.53 27.79
C LEU A 17 -12.60 -31.78 26.44
N HIS A 18 -13.41 -32.26 25.49
CA HIS A 18 -13.97 -31.41 24.45
C HIS A 18 -14.87 -30.40 25.16
N VAL A 19 -14.29 -29.27 25.56
CA VAL A 19 -15.06 -28.10 25.97
C VAL A 19 -15.95 -27.75 24.79
N GLN A 20 -17.23 -28.14 24.85
CA GLN A 20 -18.29 -27.55 24.04
C GLN A 20 -18.35 -26.07 24.44
N ALA A 21 -17.52 -25.26 23.80
CA ALA A 21 -17.62 -23.82 23.86
C ALA A 21 -19.00 -23.46 23.32
N GLN A 22 -19.95 -23.19 24.22
CA GLN A 22 -21.24 -22.62 23.88
C GLN A 22 -21.00 -21.45 22.92
N PHE A 23 -21.67 -21.48 21.77
CA PHE A 23 -21.47 -20.54 20.67
C PHE A 23 -21.66 -19.08 21.13
N ILE A 24 -20.56 -18.41 21.51
CA ILE A 24 -20.57 -16.97 21.78
C ILE A 24 -20.76 -16.28 20.42
N PRO A 25 -21.75 -15.38 20.25
CA PRO A 25 -21.97 -14.68 18.99
C PRO A 25 -20.84 -13.67 18.73
N THR A 26 -19.85 -14.11 17.95
CA THR A 26 -18.66 -13.40 17.43
C THR A 26 -18.97 -12.27 16.45
N ARG A 27 -20.22 -12.13 15.97
CA ARG A 27 -20.63 -11.10 15.00
C ARG A 27 -20.23 -9.68 15.44
N ARG A 28 -20.22 -9.41 16.76
CA ARG A 28 -19.78 -8.12 17.36
C ARG A 28 -18.28 -7.81 17.21
N LEU A 29 -17.40 -8.81 17.13
CA LEU A 29 -15.95 -8.56 17.03
C LEU A 29 -15.59 -7.99 15.68
N SER A 30 -16.15 -8.59 14.63
CA SER A 30 -15.80 -8.23 13.26
C SER A 30 -16.23 -6.82 12.85
N SER A 31 -17.17 -6.21 13.57
CA SER A 31 -17.56 -4.79 13.45
C SER A 31 -16.72 -3.85 14.34
N LEU A 32 -16.27 -4.32 15.50
CA LEU A 32 -15.41 -3.54 16.40
C LEU A 32 -14.00 -3.37 15.83
N LEU A 33 -13.50 -4.37 15.10
CA LEU A 33 -12.13 -4.43 14.61
C LEU A 33 -11.83 -3.55 13.37
N THR A 34 -12.83 -3.00 12.67
CA THR A 34 -12.60 -2.35 11.37
C THR A 34 -12.49 -0.83 11.39
N LEU A 35 -13.11 -0.13 12.36
CA LEU A 35 -13.17 1.35 12.37
C LEU A 35 -12.89 2.02 13.72
N ALA A 36 -12.81 1.28 14.82
CA ALA A 36 -12.56 1.88 16.13
C ALA A 36 -11.08 2.33 16.29
N PRO A 37 -10.76 3.28 17.18
CA PRO A 37 -9.37 3.54 17.60
C PRO A 37 -8.68 2.24 18.04
N LEU A 38 -7.36 2.12 17.79
CA LEU A 38 -6.57 0.91 18.11
C LEU A 38 -6.87 0.41 19.52
N GLU A 39 -6.96 1.33 20.47
CA GLU A 39 -7.25 1.06 21.88
C GLU A 39 -8.58 0.33 22.14
N LYS A 40 -9.65 0.77 21.48
CA LYS A 40 -10.98 0.15 21.64
C LYS A 40 -10.99 -1.23 20.99
N ARG A 41 -10.17 -1.43 19.95
CA ARG A 41 -9.97 -2.75 19.32
C ARG A 41 -9.19 -3.69 20.22
N THR A 42 -8.03 -3.27 20.74
CA THR A 42 -7.19 -4.09 21.63
C THR A 42 -7.94 -4.45 22.91
N HIS A 43 -8.70 -3.51 23.49
CA HIS A 43 -9.56 -3.78 24.65
C HIS A 43 -10.67 -4.80 24.32
N GLY A 44 -11.40 -4.59 23.21
CA GLY A 44 -12.45 -5.50 22.76
C GLY A 44 -11.93 -6.91 22.48
N PHE A 45 -10.75 -6.99 21.87
CA PHE A 45 -10.02 -8.22 21.59
C PHE A 45 -9.60 -8.93 22.89
N ALA A 46 -8.93 -8.23 23.81
CA ALA A 46 -8.50 -8.79 25.09
C ALA A 46 -9.70 -9.32 25.90
N LYS A 47 -10.80 -8.57 25.97
CA LYS A 47 -12.04 -9.02 26.62
C LYS A 47 -12.61 -10.29 26.00
N PHE A 48 -12.54 -10.44 24.68
CA PHE A 48 -12.97 -11.66 24.01
C PHE A 48 -12.01 -12.82 24.25
N ALA A 49 -10.71 -12.57 24.15
CA ALA A 49 -9.66 -13.55 24.39
C ALA A 49 -9.75 -14.11 25.81
N TYR A 50 -10.00 -13.26 26.81
CA TYR A 50 -10.26 -13.68 28.19
C TYR A 50 -11.48 -14.59 28.31
N LYS A 51 -12.59 -14.26 27.62
CA LYS A 51 -13.81 -15.08 27.68
C LYS A 51 -13.58 -16.50 27.17
N VAL A 52 -12.74 -16.66 26.15
CA VAL A 52 -12.46 -17.95 25.49
C VAL A 52 -11.38 -18.74 26.23
N THR A 53 -10.25 -18.10 26.54
CA THR A 53 -9.08 -18.78 27.11
C THR A 53 -9.09 -18.85 28.64
N LYS A 54 -9.83 -17.95 29.29
CA LYS A 54 -9.78 -17.71 30.75
C LYS A 54 -8.36 -17.37 31.25
N ASP A 55 -7.46 -16.99 30.36
CA ASP A 55 -6.09 -16.65 30.71
C ASP A 55 -6.07 -15.22 31.32
N PRO A 56 -5.60 -15.07 32.58
CA PRO A 56 -5.61 -13.79 33.28
C PRO A 56 -4.82 -12.69 32.57
N ILE A 57 -3.87 -13.04 31.69
CA ILE A 57 -3.09 -12.07 30.91
C ILE A 57 -3.98 -11.11 30.14
N TRP A 58 -5.11 -11.59 29.62
CA TRP A 58 -6.07 -10.80 28.85
C TRP A 58 -6.90 -9.83 29.70
N THR A 59 -7.00 -10.07 31.01
CA THR A 59 -7.62 -9.13 31.95
C THR A 59 -6.60 -8.08 32.40
N LEU A 60 -5.32 -8.45 32.47
CA LEU A 60 -4.25 -7.53 32.83
C LEU A 60 -4.06 -6.42 31.80
N ILE A 61 -4.10 -6.72 30.49
CA ILE A 61 -3.81 -5.72 29.45
C ILE A 61 -4.68 -4.47 29.57
N PRO A 62 -6.03 -4.56 29.63
CA PRO A 62 -6.87 -3.38 29.82
C PRO A 62 -6.59 -2.58 31.08
N LEU A 63 -6.21 -3.26 32.18
CA LEU A 63 -6.00 -2.65 33.49
C LEU A 63 -4.71 -1.83 33.53
N LEU A 64 -3.64 -2.32 32.89
CA LEU A 64 -2.34 -1.63 32.78
C LEU A 64 -2.41 -0.29 32.02
N ARG A 65 -3.55 0.06 31.43
CA ARG A 65 -3.74 1.32 30.73
C ARG A 65 -4.10 2.47 31.66
N LEU A 66 -4.87 2.21 32.70
CA LEU A 66 -5.48 3.25 33.53
C LEU A 66 -4.38 3.87 34.40
N PRO A 67 -3.88 5.09 34.10
CA PRO A 67 -2.81 5.70 34.88
C PRO A 67 -3.26 5.97 36.33
N ASP A 68 -4.56 6.23 36.51
CA ASP A 68 -5.21 6.43 37.80
C ASP A 68 -6.01 5.19 38.25
N GLY A 69 -5.68 4.02 37.71
CA GLY A 69 -6.32 2.77 38.11
C GLY A 69 -6.03 2.45 39.58
N ASP A 70 -7.00 1.86 40.27
CA ASP A 70 -6.80 1.33 41.62
C ASP A 70 -5.65 0.30 41.61
N ASP A 71 -4.50 0.68 42.19
CA ASP A 71 -3.30 -0.16 42.26
C ASP A 71 -3.62 -1.55 42.85
N LEU A 72 -4.62 -1.67 43.74
CA LEU A 72 -5.04 -2.95 44.31
C LEU A 72 -5.61 -3.89 43.26
N VAL A 73 -6.43 -3.38 42.33
CA VAL A 73 -7.03 -4.18 41.24
C VAL A 73 -5.94 -4.62 40.25
N ILE A 74 -4.95 -3.77 39.99
CA ILE A 74 -3.81 -4.10 39.14
C ILE A 74 -2.96 -5.18 39.80
N LEU A 75 -2.64 -5.03 41.10
CA LEU A 75 -1.87 -6.01 41.88
C LEU A 75 -2.57 -7.37 41.97
N GLU A 76 -3.89 -7.40 42.13
CA GLU A 76 -4.66 -8.65 42.11
C GLU A 76 -4.58 -9.34 40.74
N ALA A 77 -4.72 -8.58 39.65
CA ALA A 77 -4.61 -9.11 38.29
C ALA A 77 -3.19 -9.62 37.97
N LEU A 78 -2.15 -8.92 38.43
CA LEU A 78 -0.75 -9.32 38.32
C LEU A 78 -0.46 -10.59 39.12
N GLY A 79 -0.98 -10.69 40.34
CA GLY A 79 -0.88 -11.89 41.18
C GLY A 79 -1.48 -13.12 40.49
N ARG A 80 -2.62 -12.97 39.80
CA ARG A 80 -3.22 -14.04 38.98
C ARG A 80 -2.35 -14.46 37.78
N CYS A 81 -1.48 -13.58 37.29
CA CYS A 81 -0.52 -13.87 36.22
C CYS A 81 0.83 -14.38 36.74
N GLY A 82 0.99 -14.54 38.07
CA GLY A 82 2.26 -14.93 38.70
C GLY A 82 3.33 -13.84 38.66
N ILE A 83 2.94 -12.57 38.52
CA ILE A 83 3.87 -11.44 38.53
C ILE A 83 3.95 -10.89 39.95
N SER A 84 5.18 -10.73 40.48
CA SER A 84 5.38 -10.25 41.84
C SER A 84 5.06 -8.76 41.98
N GLN A 85 4.63 -8.34 43.18
CA GLN A 85 4.40 -6.92 43.49
C GLN A 85 5.70 -6.10 43.36
N ILE A 86 6.84 -6.69 43.69
CA ILE A 86 8.16 -6.05 43.57
C ILE A 86 8.47 -5.77 42.10
N ASP A 87 8.17 -6.71 41.20
CA ASP A 87 8.33 -6.50 39.76
C ASP A 87 7.43 -5.38 39.24
N TRP A 88 6.18 -5.29 39.72
CA TRP A 88 5.29 -4.17 39.36
C TRP A 88 5.89 -2.83 39.76
N ILE A 89 6.27 -2.66 41.02
CA ILE A 89 6.84 -1.41 41.54
C ILE A 89 8.10 -1.04 40.74
N ARG A 90 8.95 -2.04 40.43
CA ARG A 90 10.17 -1.84 39.64
C ARG A 90 9.89 -1.27 38.25
N TRP A 91 8.81 -1.71 37.59
CA TRP A 91 8.51 -1.37 36.19
C TRP A 91 7.36 -0.37 36.00
N LYS A 92 6.66 0.03 37.06
CA LYS A 92 5.50 0.94 37.04
C LYS A 92 5.79 2.24 36.28
N SER A 93 6.92 2.89 36.53
CA SER A 93 7.32 4.13 35.84
C SER A 93 7.48 3.98 34.31
N VAL A 94 7.88 2.81 33.83
CA VAL A 94 7.98 2.51 32.39
C VAL A 94 6.57 2.36 31.79
N VAL A 95 5.67 1.70 32.50
CA VAL A 95 4.27 1.46 32.06
C VAL A 95 3.46 2.76 32.10
N ASP A 96 3.68 3.62 33.09
CA ASP A 96 2.95 4.88 33.26
C ASP A 96 3.45 6.00 32.34
N SER A 97 4.59 5.80 31.68
CA SER A 97 5.19 6.78 30.76
C SER A 97 4.20 7.24 29.66
N PRO A 98 4.14 8.53 29.31
CA PRO A 98 3.09 9.07 28.43
C PRO A 98 3.20 8.64 26.96
N SER A 99 4.41 8.27 26.53
CA SER A 99 4.71 7.82 25.16
C SER A 99 5.66 6.62 25.18
N LEU A 100 5.75 5.90 24.06
CA LEU A 100 6.70 4.80 23.91
C LEU A 100 8.14 5.30 24.04
N THR A 101 8.47 6.45 23.45
CA THR A 101 9.81 7.03 23.52
C THR A 101 10.20 7.35 24.96
N CYS A 102 9.30 7.95 25.74
CA CYS A 102 9.53 8.21 27.17
C CYS A 102 9.72 6.91 27.95
N ALA A 103 8.89 5.90 27.70
CA ALA A 103 9.01 4.60 28.35
C ALA A 103 10.37 3.95 28.10
N LEU A 104 10.90 4.08 26.89
CA LEU A 104 12.19 3.51 26.51
C LEU A 104 13.37 4.30 27.06
N GLU A 105 13.22 5.60 27.24
CA GLU A 105 14.23 6.40 27.92
C GLU A 105 14.30 6.04 29.42
N VAL A 106 13.15 5.92 30.09
CA VAL A 106 13.07 5.45 31.48
C VAL A 106 13.65 4.03 31.60
N LEU A 107 13.39 3.16 30.61
CA LEU A 107 13.98 1.82 30.55
C LEU A 107 15.51 1.88 30.45
N ARG A 108 16.06 2.73 29.58
CA ARG A 108 17.53 2.90 29.44
C ARG A 108 18.16 3.42 30.74
N GLN A 109 17.53 4.40 31.38
CA GLN A 109 17.99 4.94 32.66
C GLN A 109 18.00 3.85 33.75
N LYS A 110 16.95 3.03 33.81
CA LYS A 110 16.90 1.88 34.74
C LYS A 110 17.97 0.84 34.42
N GLN A 111 18.20 0.54 33.15
CA GLN A 111 19.25 -0.39 32.74
C GLN A 111 20.65 0.11 33.12
N ALA A 112 20.91 1.41 32.97
CA ALA A 112 22.15 2.02 33.41
C ALA A 112 22.30 1.94 34.95
N ALA A 113 21.25 2.27 35.70
CA ALA A 113 21.27 2.16 37.16
C ALA A 113 21.53 0.71 37.65
N PHE A 114 20.95 -0.30 36.99
CA PHE A 114 21.23 -1.70 37.32
C PHE A 114 22.67 -2.13 36.99
N ALA A 115 23.27 -1.57 35.94
CA ALA A 115 24.67 -1.82 35.61
C ALA A 115 25.61 -1.22 36.67
N GLU A 116 25.26 -0.04 37.20
CA GLU A 116 26.03 0.63 38.27
C GLU A 116 25.89 -0.09 39.63
N GLU A 117 24.68 -0.49 40.04
CA GLU A 117 24.46 -1.22 41.30
C GLU A 117 25.18 -2.59 41.32
N GLY A 118 25.33 -3.24 40.16
CA GLY A 118 26.05 -4.50 40.03
C GLY A 118 27.58 -4.36 40.14
N SER A 119 28.13 -3.15 40.06
CA SER A 119 29.58 -2.89 40.08
C SER A 119 30.13 -2.52 41.47
N ILE A 120 29.29 -2.39 42.50
CA ILE A 120 29.68 -1.77 43.79
C ILE A 120 30.23 -2.78 44.83
N SER A 121 30.53 -4.03 44.48
CA SER A 121 31.11 -4.96 45.49
C SER A 121 32.09 -6.00 44.92
N ASP A 122 33.27 -5.54 44.50
CA ASP A 122 34.46 -6.42 44.40
C ASP A 122 35.72 -5.84 45.09
N ASP A 123 35.69 -4.59 45.58
CA ASP A 123 36.83 -3.95 46.27
C ASP A 123 36.79 -4.00 47.80
N LEU A 124 35.81 -4.69 48.40
CA LEU A 124 35.86 -5.06 49.82
C LEU A 124 36.36 -6.51 49.99
N VAL A 125 37.56 -6.74 49.47
CA VAL A 125 38.40 -7.89 49.81
C VAL A 125 38.80 -7.78 51.28
N ILE A 126 38.00 -8.38 52.17
CA ILE A 126 38.50 -8.85 53.46
C ILE A 126 39.16 -10.21 53.19
N PRO A 127 40.48 -10.36 53.36
CA PRO A 127 41.12 -11.65 53.17
C PRO A 127 40.85 -12.54 54.40
N LYS A 128 40.37 -13.76 54.13
CA LYS A 128 40.54 -14.97 54.97
C LYS A 128 39.74 -14.93 56.30
N THR A 129 39.08 -15.97 56.79
CA THR A 129 39.16 -17.43 56.63
C THR A 129 37.83 -18.01 57.14
N ARG A 130 37.09 -18.76 56.33
CA ARG A 130 36.35 -19.93 56.85
C ARG A 130 35.96 -20.87 55.71
N LYS A 131 36.44 -22.10 55.83
CA LYS A 131 36.03 -23.26 55.05
C LYS A 131 34.53 -23.54 55.29
N GLU A 132 33.93 -24.16 54.27
CA GLU A 132 32.69 -24.95 54.30
C GLU A 132 31.35 -24.18 54.27
N ALA A 133 30.88 -23.89 53.05
CA ALA A 133 29.63 -24.42 52.48
C ALA A 133 29.39 -23.75 51.12
N THR A 134 29.53 -24.50 50.03
CA THR A 134 29.20 -24.10 48.66
C THR A 134 27.68 -23.88 48.50
N THR A 135 27.18 -22.73 48.92
CA THR A 135 25.92 -22.18 48.42
C THR A 135 26.19 -21.41 47.14
N PRO A 136 25.52 -21.71 46.01
CA PRO A 136 25.76 -21.02 44.75
C PRO A 136 25.42 -19.55 44.91
N THR A 137 26.42 -18.70 44.77
CA THR A 137 26.30 -17.25 44.68
C THR A 137 25.27 -16.94 43.58
N PRO A 138 24.21 -16.16 43.85
CA PRO A 138 23.23 -15.81 42.84
C PRO A 138 23.93 -14.93 41.79
N THR A 139 24.33 -15.56 40.69
CA THR A 139 24.80 -14.86 39.48
C THR A 139 23.78 -13.76 39.16
N LEU A 140 24.23 -12.51 39.16
CA LEU A 140 23.45 -11.32 38.79
C LEU A 140 22.74 -11.61 37.47
N LYS A 141 21.48 -12.03 37.55
CA LYS A 141 20.61 -12.16 36.40
C LYS A 141 20.46 -10.74 35.88
N GLU A 142 21.10 -10.46 34.74
CA GLU A 142 20.90 -9.23 33.99
C GLU A 142 19.42 -8.87 34.00
N ALA A 143 19.10 -7.61 34.29
CA ALA A 143 17.73 -7.15 34.47
C ALA A 143 17.01 -7.08 33.12
N TYR A 144 16.63 -8.23 32.57
CA TYR A 144 15.84 -8.33 31.36
C TYR A 144 14.43 -7.76 31.63
N MET A 145 13.92 -7.02 30.65
CA MET A 145 12.58 -6.46 30.72
C MET A 145 11.53 -7.59 30.72
N PRO A 146 10.64 -7.67 31.72
CA PRO A 146 9.62 -8.72 31.78
C PRO A 146 8.66 -8.66 30.60
N SER A 147 8.26 -9.82 30.09
CA SER A 147 7.38 -9.95 28.91
C SER A 147 6.06 -9.17 29.04
N TRP A 148 5.52 -9.05 30.25
CA TRP A 148 4.28 -8.33 30.52
C TRP A 148 4.43 -6.82 30.35
N VAL A 149 5.62 -6.25 30.62
CA VAL A 149 5.92 -4.83 30.38
C VAL A 149 5.90 -4.55 28.88
N ILE A 150 6.54 -5.40 28.08
CA ILE A 150 6.54 -5.28 26.62
C ILE A 150 5.12 -5.35 26.07
N LEU A 151 4.32 -6.29 26.58
CA LEU A 151 2.91 -6.43 26.22
C LEU A 151 2.11 -5.16 26.52
N ALA A 152 2.35 -4.52 27.67
CA ALA A 152 1.72 -3.26 28.03
C ALA A 152 2.13 -2.11 27.09
N LEU A 153 3.44 -1.99 26.80
CA LEU A 153 3.97 -0.96 25.90
C LEU A 153 3.42 -1.11 24.48
N VAL A 154 3.43 -2.31 23.93
CA VAL A 154 2.93 -2.60 22.58
C VAL A 154 1.42 -2.38 22.47
N SER A 155 0.68 -2.66 23.53
CA SER A 155 -0.79 -2.55 23.52
C SER A 155 -1.28 -1.10 23.65
N HIS A 156 -0.55 -0.26 24.38
CA HIS A 156 -1.04 1.07 24.80
C HIS A 156 -0.20 2.26 24.38
N LYS A 157 1.11 2.08 24.14
CA LYS A 157 2.04 3.19 23.89
C LYS A 157 2.36 3.39 22.41
N ILE A 158 1.94 2.46 21.56
CA ILE A 158 2.05 2.62 20.11
C ILE A 158 0.94 3.53 19.60
N ARG A 159 1.27 4.81 19.36
CA ARG A 159 0.33 5.83 18.86
C ARG A 159 0.60 6.21 17.41
N SER A 160 1.84 6.03 16.96
CA SER A 160 2.28 6.35 15.60
C SER A 160 2.87 5.13 14.89
N PRO A 161 2.96 5.16 13.55
CA PRO A 161 3.72 4.16 12.78
C PRO A 161 5.17 4.04 13.26
N ASN A 162 5.77 5.15 13.72
CA ASN A 162 7.15 5.19 14.22
C ASN A 162 7.25 4.41 15.50
N ASP A 163 6.31 4.62 16.42
CA ASP A 163 6.26 3.88 17.67
C ASP A 163 6.13 2.39 17.38
N ALA A 164 5.33 2.02 16.37
CA ALA A 164 5.12 0.64 16.00
C ALA A 164 6.39 -0.01 15.44
N GLN A 165 7.07 0.69 14.52
CA GLN A 165 8.33 0.24 13.97
C GLN A 165 9.43 0.20 15.05
N PHE A 166 9.51 1.22 15.89
CA PHE A 166 10.48 1.33 16.97
C PHE A 166 10.26 0.26 18.04
N ALA A 167 9.00 0.01 18.42
CA ALA A 167 8.64 -1.09 19.31
C ALA A 167 9.06 -2.43 18.72
N VAL A 168 8.81 -2.67 17.43
CA VAL A 168 9.23 -3.94 16.81
C VAL A 168 10.75 -4.06 16.79
N HIS A 169 11.48 -3.06 16.32
CA HIS A 169 12.94 -3.16 16.19
C HIS A 169 13.70 -3.16 17.53
N ASN A 170 13.24 -2.40 18.53
CA ASN A 170 13.99 -2.23 19.79
C ASN A 170 13.44 -3.07 20.93
N LEU A 171 12.16 -3.48 20.88
CA LEU A 171 11.59 -4.34 21.91
C LEU A 171 11.46 -5.76 21.39
N ILE A 172 10.77 -5.96 20.28
CA ILE A 172 10.29 -7.29 19.90
C ILE A 172 11.38 -8.10 19.19
N VAL A 173 12.09 -7.52 18.23
CA VAL A 173 13.15 -8.22 17.49
C VAL A 173 14.23 -8.75 18.45
N PRO A 174 14.80 -7.95 19.39
CA PRO A 174 15.77 -8.44 20.36
C PRO A 174 15.23 -9.60 21.20
N LEU A 175 13.97 -9.51 21.64
CA LEU A 175 13.31 -10.57 22.39
C LEU A 175 13.16 -11.86 21.57
N THR A 176 12.90 -11.75 20.27
CA THR A 176 12.76 -12.91 19.39
C THR A 176 14.10 -13.51 18.97
N SER A 177 15.14 -12.70 18.76
CA SER A 177 16.46 -13.17 18.33
C SER A 177 17.27 -13.85 19.43
N LEU A 178 17.00 -13.52 20.71
CA LEU A 178 17.69 -14.10 21.87
C LEU A 178 17.30 -15.55 22.20
N THR A 179 16.37 -16.16 21.44
CA THR A 179 15.85 -17.52 21.71
C THR A 179 16.79 -18.67 21.38
N SER A 180 17.99 -18.40 20.84
CA SER A 180 18.99 -19.44 20.53
C SER A 180 20.05 -19.64 21.63
N SER A 181 20.12 -18.75 22.64
CA SER A 181 21.05 -18.96 23.76
C SER A 181 20.34 -19.69 24.92
N PRO A 182 20.85 -20.84 25.41
CA PRO A 182 20.24 -21.60 26.50
C PRO A 182 20.31 -20.91 27.87
N THR A 183 21.03 -19.78 27.99
CA THR A 183 21.29 -19.11 29.27
C THR A 183 20.48 -17.84 29.53
N THR A 184 19.79 -17.29 28.52
CA THR A 184 18.99 -16.08 28.69
C THR A 184 17.61 -16.41 29.25
N PRO A 185 17.05 -15.59 30.15
CA PRO A 185 15.73 -15.82 30.70
C PRO A 185 14.70 -15.77 29.59
N THR A 186 14.21 -16.95 29.23
CA THR A 186 13.17 -17.14 28.23
C THR A 186 11.95 -16.34 28.64
N ILE A 187 11.40 -15.53 27.73
CA ILE A 187 10.03 -15.04 27.81
C ILE A 187 9.16 -16.21 28.27
N ASN A 188 8.37 -16.02 29.33
CA ASN A 188 7.40 -17.02 29.76
C ASN A 188 6.65 -17.49 28.52
N SER A 189 6.86 -18.74 28.13
CA SER A 189 6.45 -19.26 26.83
C SER A 189 4.94 -19.13 26.60
N HIS A 190 4.18 -19.05 27.70
CA HIS A 190 2.76 -18.75 27.74
C HIS A 190 2.38 -17.35 27.22
N HIS A 191 3.24 -16.33 27.39
CA HIS A 191 2.95 -14.95 26.99
C HIS A 191 3.40 -14.60 25.57
N ALA A 192 4.26 -15.42 24.95
CA ALA A 192 4.80 -15.13 23.63
C ALA A 192 3.71 -15.04 22.54
N HIS A 193 2.73 -15.96 22.55
CA HIS A 193 1.65 -15.96 21.54
C HIS A 193 0.71 -14.74 21.67
N PRO A 194 0.15 -14.42 22.86
CA PRO A 194 -0.62 -13.20 23.05
C PRO A 194 0.13 -11.94 22.60
N LEU A 195 1.42 -11.84 22.93
CA LEU A 195 2.25 -10.70 22.57
C LEU A 195 2.34 -10.54 21.06
N LEU A 196 2.74 -11.60 20.34
CA LEU A 196 2.88 -11.55 18.88
C LEU A 196 1.56 -11.23 18.18
N ILE A 197 0.43 -11.78 18.67
CA ILE A 197 -0.89 -11.49 18.10
C ILE A 197 -1.26 -10.01 18.28
N LEU A 198 -1.05 -9.45 19.47
CA LEU A 198 -1.31 -8.03 19.75
C LEU A 198 -0.38 -7.11 18.97
N THR A 199 0.91 -7.47 18.85
CA THR A 199 1.87 -6.76 18.00
C THR A 199 1.38 -6.71 16.57
N ILE A 200 1.01 -7.85 15.99
CA ILE A 200 0.53 -7.92 14.60
C ILE A 200 -0.75 -7.12 14.44
N HIS A 201 -1.63 -7.11 15.44
CA HIS A 201 -2.82 -6.28 15.43
C HIS A 201 -2.49 -4.77 15.45
N SER A 202 -1.51 -4.34 16.26
CA SER A 202 -1.00 -2.96 16.27
C SER A 202 -0.35 -2.59 14.93
N LEU A 203 0.45 -3.49 14.35
CA LEU A 203 1.07 -3.27 13.03
C LEU A 203 0.05 -3.17 11.90
N ALA A 204 -1.01 -3.97 11.95
CA ALA A 204 -2.10 -3.91 10.98
C ALA A 204 -2.80 -2.55 11.00
N HIS A 205 -2.93 -1.93 12.18
CA HIS A 205 -3.52 -0.59 12.32
C HIS A 205 -2.72 0.49 11.57
N PHE A 206 -1.38 0.38 11.59
CA PHE A 206 -0.48 1.30 10.88
C PHE A 206 -0.05 0.79 9.49
N ALA A 207 -0.62 -0.32 9.01
CA ALA A 207 -0.30 -0.94 7.73
C ALA A 207 1.20 -1.28 7.51
N LEU A 208 1.93 -1.64 8.57
CA LEU A 208 3.36 -1.96 8.52
C LEU A 208 3.61 -3.42 8.11
N ILE A 209 3.44 -3.72 6.81
CA ILE A 209 3.49 -5.09 6.28
C ILE A 209 4.89 -5.73 6.37
N SER A 210 5.96 -4.95 6.26
CA SER A 210 7.35 -5.45 6.21
C SER A 210 7.75 -6.29 7.45
N LEU A 211 7.09 -6.04 8.58
CA LEU A 211 7.36 -6.71 9.86
C LEU A 211 6.49 -7.96 10.07
N LEU A 212 5.50 -8.18 9.21
CA LEU A 212 4.53 -9.26 9.34
C LEU A 212 5.17 -10.65 9.19
N ARG A 213 6.02 -10.82 8.17
CA ARG A 213 6.69 -12.09 7.86
C ARG A 213 7.65 -12.56 8.97
N PRO A 214 8.57 -11.74 9.50
CA PRO A 214 9.46 -12.19 10.57
C PRO A 214 8.70 -12.53 11.86
N LEU A 215 7.72 -11.71 12.25
CA LEU A 215 6.91 -11.97 13.45
C LEU A 215 6.06 -13.23 13.32
N THR A 216 5.47 -13.47 12.15
CA THR A 216 4.69 -14.69 11.91
C THR A 216 5.59 -15.92 11.85
N SER A 217 6.75 -15.82 11.21
CA SER A 217 7.71 -16.94 11.20
C SER A 217 8.20 -17.27 12.61
N HIS A 218 8.38 -16.25 13.46
CA HIS A 218 8.70 -16.47 14.86
C HIS A 218 7.54 -17.14 15.62
N PHE A 219 6.30 -16.67 15.44
CA PHE A 219 5.11 -17.32 16.01
C PHE A 219 5.03 -18.80 15.63
N LEU A 220 5.31 -19.14 14.37
CA LEU A 220 5.30 -20.51 13.89
C LEU A 220 6.48 -21.32 14.44
N SER A 221 7.65 -20.71 14.66
CA SER A 221 8.80 -21.40 15.27
C SER A 221 8.61 -21.75 16.75
N LEU A 222 7.61 -21.17 17.44
CA LEU A 222 7.37 -21.45 18.85
C LEU A 222 6.97 -22.93 19.06
N PRO A 223 7.53 -23.60 20.08
CA PRO A 223 7.28 -25.01 20.30
C PRO A 223 5.79 -25.32 20.53
N PRO A 224 5.23 -26.38 19.93
CA PRO A 224 3.78 -26.64 19.94
C PRO A 224 3.21 -26.92 21.34
N HIS A 225 4.04 -27.34 22.30
CA HIS A 225 3.61 -27.60 23.68
C HIS A 225 3.31 -26.31 24.47
N THR A 226 3.82 -25.17 24.03
CA THR A 226 3.59 -23.86 24.67
C THR A 226 2.20 -23.29 24.35
N LEU A 227 1.55 -23.82 23.30
CA LEU A 227 0.22 -23.46 22.85
C LEU A 227 -0.87 -24.24 23.61
N LYS A 228 -1.26 -23.76 24.80
CA LYS A 228 -2.41 -24.33 25.53
C LYS A 228 -3.71 -24.29 24.70
N PHE A 229 -3.87 -23.25 23.88
CA PHE A 229 -5.04 -23.02 23.03
C PHE A 229 -4.64 -22.84 21.57
N LYS A 230 -4.04 -23.87 20.95
CA LYS A 230 -3.56 -23.87 19.55
C LYS A 230 -4.55 -23.20 18.59
N SER A 231 -5.75 -23.77 18.46
CA SER A 231 -6.79 -23.27 17.57
C SER A 231 -7.17 -21.81 17.84
N PHE A 232 -7.25 -21.39 19.10
CA PHE A 232 -7.54 -19.99 19.44
C PHE A 232 -6.45 -19.06 18.93
N HIS A 233 -5.18 -19.30 19.27
CA HIS A 233 -4.07 -18.41 18.92
C HIS A 233 -3.88 -18.31 17.39
N PHE A 234 -3.95 -19.43 16.68
CA PHE A 234 -3.88 -19.45 15.22
C PHE A 234 -5.01 -18.65 14.56
N ASN A 235 -6.25 -18.83 15.03
CA ASN A 235 -7.39 -18.09 14.49
C ASN A 235 -7.29 -16.59 14.79
N MET A 236 -6.82 -16.20 15.98
CA MET A 236 -6.61 -14.78 16.32
C MET A 236 -5.47 -14.16 15.51
N LEU A 237 -4.40 -14.91 15.26
CA LEU A 237 -3.31 -14.49 14.38
C LEU A 237 -3.82 -14.23 12.96
N LEU A 238 -4.58 -15.17 12.38
CA LEU A 238 -5.18 -15.01 11.05
C LEU A 238 -6.13 -13.82 10.99
N GLN A 239 -6.95 -13.61 12.04
CA GLN A 239 -7.79 -12.42 12.12
C GLN A 239 -6.96 -11.14 12.19
N ALA A 240 -5.85 -11.11 12.94
CA ALA A 240 -4.96 -9.96 12.97
C ALA A 240 -4.29 -9.70 11.60
N ILE A 241 -3.83 -10.75 10.92
CA ILE A 241 -3.26 -10.67 9.56
C ILE A 241 -4.28 -10.12 8.56
N SER A 242 -5.55 -10.50 8.67
CA SER A 242 -6.61 -10.04 7.77
C SER A 242 -6.93 -8.53 7.86
N LEU A 243 -6.46 -7.86 8.92
CA LEU A 243 -6.65 -6.42 9.12
C LEU A 243 -5.68 -5.59 8.28
N PHE A 244 -4.60 -6.18 7.76
CA PHE A 244 -3.71 -5.51 6.85
C PHE A 244 -4.42 -5.13 5.55
N PRO A 245 -4.02 -4.03 4.89
CA PRO A 245 -4.53 -3.70 3.57
C PRO A 245 -4.17 -4.80 2.56
N LYS A 246 -4.90 -4.83 1.42
CA LYS A 246 -4.71 -5.83 0.37
C LYS A 246 -3.24 -5.90 -0.05
N SER A 247 -2.60 -7.01 0.30
CA SER A 247 -1.20 -7.28 0.00
C SER A 247 -1.01 -8.76 -0.23
N ASP A 248 -0.37 -9.11 -1.35
CA ASP A 248 -0.04 -10.49 -1.68
C ASP A 248 0.89 -11.10 -0.62
N GLU A 249 1.75 -10.27 -0.01
CA GLU A 249 2.60 -10.71 1.11
C GLU A 249 1.78 -11.11 2.33
N ALA A 250 0.79 -10.29 2.72
CA ALA A 250 -0.02 -10.60 3.89
C ALA A 250 -0.87 -11.87 3.65
N ALA A 251 -1.41 -12.03 2.44
CA ALA A 251 -2.13 -13.23 2.05
C ALA A 251 -1.22 -14.47 2.01
N GLY A 252 0.00 -14.36 1.47
CA GLY A 252 0.98 -15.44 1.48
C GLY A 252 1.39 -15.85 2.91
N VAL A 253 1.52 -14.88 3.82
CA VAL A 253 1.75 -15.17 5.25
C VAL A 253 0.54 -15.90 5.86
N ALA A 254 -0.70 -15.51 5.52
CA ALA A 254 -1.90 -16.23 5.98
C ALA A 254 -1.96 -17.67 5.43
N VAL A 255 -1.60 -17.90 4.16
CA VAL A 255 -1.49 -19.25 3.57
C VAL A 255 -0.47 -20.10 4.34
N LYS A 256 0.70 -19.54 4.66
CA LYS A 256 1.71 -20.22 5.49
C LYS A 256 1.14 -20.61 6.87
N VAL A 257 0.41 -19.70 7.52
CA VAL A 257 -0.23 -19.97 8.81
C VAL A 257 -1.31 -21.05 8.68
N LEU A 258 -2.13 -21.04 7.64
CA LEU A 258 -3.17 -22.05 7.40
C LEU A 258 -2.57 -23.45 7.13
N THR A 259 -1.44 -23.51 6.43
CA THR A 259 -0.69 -24.75 6.16
C THR A 259 -0.18 -25.35 7.48
N GLU A 260 0.48 -24.54 8.31
CA GLU A 260 0.97 -24.94 9.64
C GLU A 260 -0.17 -25.29 10.60
N MET A 261 -1.34 -24.65 10.47
CA MET A 261 -2.54 -25.07 11.19
C MET A 261 -2.95 -26.50 10.82
N GLY A 262 -2.90 -26.84 9.53
CA GLY A 262 -3.18 -28.20 9.06
C GLY A 262 -2.20 -29.22 9.64
N GLU A 263 -0.90 -28.91 9.65
CA GLU A 263 0.14 -29.78 10.20
C GLU A 263 0.02 -29.97 11.72
N ARG A 264 -0.47 -28.95 12.45
CA ARG A 264 -0.63 -28.97 13.90
C ARG A 264 -2.02 -29.37 14.39
N ASP A 265 -2.88 -29.84 13.49
CA ASP A 265 -4.28 -30.20 13.75
C ASP A 265 -5.09 -29.07 14.43
N ALA A 266 -4.83 -27.83 14.01
CA ALA A 266 -5.57 -26.65 14.44
C ALA A 266 -6.70 -26.34 13.45
N ARG A 267 -7.94 -26.27 13.94
CA ARG A 267 -9.12 -26.03 13.09
C ARG A 267 -9.33 -24.53 12.82
N VAL A 268 -9.57 -24.18 11.56
CA VAL A 268 -10.02 -22.83 11.16
C VAL A 268 -11.47 -22.61 11.59
N TRP A 269 -11.74 -21.49 12.26
CA TRP A 269 -13.07 -21.11 12.69
C TRP A 269 -13.84 -20.45 11.54
N ALA A 270 -15.16 -20.68 11.47
CA ALA A 270 -16.03 -20.06 10.47
C ALA A 270 -15.93 -18.52 10.44
N ASP A 271 -15.73 -17.89 11.61
CA ASP A 271 -15.61 -16.43 11.68
C ASP A 271 -14.26 -15.94 11.16
N THR A 272 -13.19 -16.68 11.42
CA THR A 272 -11.85 -16.40 10.88
C THR A 272 -11.85 -16.58 9.37
N GLU A 273 -12.41 -17.68 8.87
CA GLU A 273 -12.58 -17.93 7.45
C GLU A 273 -13.38 -16.81 6.79
N ARG A 274 -14.55 -16.43 7.36
CA ARG A 274 -15.36 -15.32 6.87
C ARG A 274 -14.56 -14.02 6.80
N VAL A 275 -13.70 -13.77 7.78
CA VAL A 275 -12.83 -12.59 7.85
C VAL A 275 -11.73 -12.64 6.79
N LEU A 276 -11.11 -13.79 6.54
CA LEU A 276 -10.10 -14.00 5.50
C LEU A 276 -10.66 -13.88 4.08
N ILE A 277 -11.91 -14.31 3.87
CA ILE A 277 -12.65 -14.23 2.60
C ILE A 277 -13.15 -12.79 2.34
N ARG A 278 -13.03 -11.86 3.29
CA ARG A 278 -13.46 -10.45 3.09
C ARG A 278 -12.70 -9.80 1.92
N GLU A 279 -13.39 -8.84 1.32
CA GLU A 279 -12.99 -8.12 0.07
C GLU A 279 -11.54 -7.67 -0.01
N ARG A 280 -10.97 -7.28 1.13
CA ARG A 280 -9.68 -6.61 1.14
C ARG A 280 -8.51 -7.59 1.22
N PHE A 281 -8.75 -8.83 1.61
CA PHE A 281 -7.67 -9.74 1.98
C PHE A 281 -7.55 -10.97 1.07
N VAL A 282 -8.66 -11.41 0.48
CA VAL A 282 -8.67 -12.65 -0.31
C VAL A 282 -7.84 -12.56 -1.60
N THR A 283 -6.89 -13.48 -1.74
CA THR A 283 -6.15 -13.80 -2.98
C THR A 283 -6.59 -15.16 -3.51
N MET A 284 -6.18 -15.50 -4.74
CA MET A 284 -6.49 -16.80 -5.35
C MET A 284 -5.91 -17.96 -4.52
N GLU A 285 -4.61 -17.87 -4.22
CA GLU A 285 -3.90 -18.86 -3.39
C GLU A 285 -4.55 -19.05 -2.01
N LEU A 286 -4.98 -17.95 -1.36
CA LEU A 286 -5.65 -18.02 -0.07
C LEU A 286 -7.04 -18.66 -0.17
N ALA A 287 -7.81 -18.32 -1.21
CA ALA A 287 -9.11 -18.93 -1.46
C ALA A 287 -8.98 -20.43 -1.72
N GLU A 288 -8.02 -20.87 -2.53
CA GLU A 288 -7.73 -22.28 -2.77
C GLU A 288 -7.28 -23.00 -1.49
N CYS A 289 -6.35 -22.42 -0.73
CA CYS A 289 -5.89 -22.98 0.54
C CYS A 289 -7.08 -23.19 1.50
N LEU A 290 -7.91 -22.17 1.70
CA LEU A 290 -9.12 -22.27 2.54
C LEU A 290 -10.10 -23.33 2.02
N ARG A 291 -10.30 -23.43 0.70
CA ARG A 291 -11.17 -24.44 0.08
C ARG A 291 -10.64 -25.86 0.31
N THR A 292 -9.33 -26.07 0.20
CA THR A 292 -8.70 -27.39 0.46
C THR A 292 -8.76 -27.80 1.91
N GLN A 293 -8.74 -26.83 2.84
CA GLN A 293 -8.83 -27.08 4.28
C GLN A 293 -10.28 -27.35 4.74
N ASP A 294 -11.28 -26.97 3.95
CA ASP A 294 -12.71 -27.13 4.27
C ASP A 294 -13.28 -28.55 4.05
N ARG A 295 -12.48 -29.61 4.21
CA ARG A 295 -12.90 -31.00 3.93
C ARG A 295 -13.98 -31.57 4.86
N SER A 296 -14.52 -30.81 5.82
CA SER A 296 -15.56 -31.25 6.75
C SER A 296 -16.90 -30.53 6.51
N PRO A 297 -17.64 -30.84 5.43
CA PRO A 297 -18.93 -30.23 5.12
C PRO A 297 -19.99 -30.47 6.20
N HIS A 298 -19.86 -31.51 7.02
CA HIS A 298 -20.85 -31.90 8.03
C HIS A 298 -20.81 -31.09 9.34
N ALA A 299 -19.80 -30.25 9.56
CA ALA A 299 -19.59 -29.61 10.87
C ALA A 299 -20.23 -28.21 11.00
N TRP A 300 -21.07 -27.80 10.05
CA TRP A 300 -21.62 -26.44 9.97
C TRP A 300 -23.12 -26.45 10.16
N GLY A 301 -23.63 -25.62 11.07
CA GLY A 301 -25.08 -25.42 11.23
C GLY A 301 -25.72 -24.86 9.96
N GLU A 302 -26.92 -25.34 9.62
CA GLU A 302 -27.62 -25.03 8.35
C GLU A 302 -27.76 -23.53 8.08
N GLU A 303 -28.07 -22.73 9.11
CA GLU A 303 -28.30 -21.29 8.97
C GLU A 303 -27.03 -20.53 8.51
N ARG A 304 -25.84 -21.03 8.84
CA ARG A 304 -24.57 -20.40 8.43
C ARG A 304 -24.13 -20.83 7.03
N LYS A 305 -24.71 -21.88 6.46
CA LYS A 305 -24.37 -22.41 5.13
C LYS A 305 -24.61 -21.35 4.06
N LYS A 306 -25.78 -20.68 4.06
CA LYS A 306 -26.10 -19.60 3.11
C LYS A 306 -25.12 -18.43 3.16
N GLU A 307 -24.92 -17.83 4.33
CA GLU A 307 -24.03 -16.65 4.49
C GLU A 307 -22.61 -16.97 4.03
N ARG A 308 -22.16 -18.22 4.25
CA ARG A 308 -20.85 -18.70 3.85
C ARG A 308 -20.73 -18.88 2.34
N LEU A 309 -21.70 -19.54 1.71
CA LEU A 309 -21.74 -19.70 0.25
C LEU A 309 -21.77 -18.33 -0.46
N GLU A 310 -22.54 -17.37 0.08
CA GLU A 310 -22.56 -16.00 -0.45
C GLU A 310 -21.21 -15.29 -0.27
N ALA A 311 -20.50 -15.52 0.85
CA ALA A 311 -19.17 -14.97 1.06
C ALA A 311 -18.14 -15.54 0.06
N TRP A 312 -18.20 -16.85 -0.20
CA TRP A 312 -17.36 -17.52 -1.20
C TRP A 312 -17.65 -17.04 -2.62
N LEU A 313 -18.93 -17.00 -3.01
CA LEU A 313 -19.36 -16.42 -4.29
C LEU A 313 -18.82 -14.99 -4.45
N LYS A 314 -18.91 -14.18 -3.39
CA LYS A 314 -18.39 -12.81 -3.39
C LYS A 314 -16.86 -12.74 -3.53
N ALA A 315 -16.13 -13.71 -2.98
CA ALA A 315 -14.68 -13.77 -3.09
C ALA A 315 -14.23 -14.19 -4.50
N TYR A 316 -14.74 -15.31 -5.01
CA TYR A 316 -14.43 -15.79 -6.36
C TYR A 316 -14.87 -14.80 -7.44
N ALA A 317 -16.02 -14.15 -7.25
CA ALA A 317 -16.48 -13.12 -8.17
C ALA A 317 -15.52 -11.91 -8.25
N ARG A 318 -14.77 -11.61 -7.19
CA ARG A 318 -13.76 -10.54 -7.23
C ARG A 318 -12.46 -10.97 -7.86
N LEU A 319 -12.10 -12.24 -7.69
CA LEU A 319 -10.95 -12.85 -8.32
C LEU A 319 -11.17 -13.03 -9.83
N GLY A 320 -12.40 -12.84 -10.32
CA GLY A 320 -12.76 -12.98 -11.73
C GLY A 320 -12.91 -14.44 -12.16
N GLN A 321 -13.11 -15.34 -11.18
CA GLN A 321 -13.22 -16.78 -11.40
C GLN A 321 -14.69 -17.14 -11.68
N VAL A 322 -15.05 -17.19 -12.96
CA VAL A 322 -16.45 -17.36 -13.40
C VAL A 322 -16.96 -18.75 -13.10
N GLU A 323 -16.15 -19.79 -13.31
CA GLU A 323 -16.57 -21.19 -13.14
C GLU A 323 -16.88 -21.50 -11.67
N GLU A 324 -15.95 -21.22 -10.75
CA GLU A 324 -16.13 -21.42 -9.32
C GLU A 324 -17.25 -20.54 -8.78
N SER A 325 -17.37 -19.29 -9.26
CA SER A 325 -18.52 -18.44 -8.91
C SER A 325 -19.84 -19.08 -9.35
N GLY A 326 -19.87 -19.77 -10.50
CA GLY A 326 -21.01 -20.54 -10.97
C GLY A 326 -21.35 -21.69 -10.03
N GLU A 327 -20.35 -22.47 -9.60
CA GLU A 327 -20.52 -23.56 -8.63
C GLU A 327 -21.13 -23.08 -7.31
N TYR A 328 -20.65 -21.96 -6.76
CA TYR A 328 -21.21 -21.41 -5.53
C TYR A 328 -22.62 -20.83 -5.73
N LEU A 329 -22.93 -20.28 -6.91
CA LEU A 329 -24.28 -19.83 -7.24
C LEU A 329 -25.26 -21.01 -7.30
N ASP A 330 -24.84 -22.11 -7.91
CA ASP A 330 -25.62 -23.35 -7.99
C ASP A 330 -25.78 -23.98 -6.58
N ALA A 331 -24.75 -23.97 -5.75
CA ALA A 331 -24.86 -24.41 -4.35
C ALA A 331 -25.82 -23.54 -3.52
N ILE A 332 -25.87 -22.22 -3.75
CA ILE A 332 -26.87 -21.33 -3.13
C ILE A 332 -28.27 -21.68 -3.64
N ARG A 333 -28.41 -22.00 -4.93
CA ARG A 333 -29.67 -22.44 -5.52
C ARG A 333 -30.19 -23.71 -4.87
N ASP A 334 -29.35 -24.74 -4.76
CA ASP A 334 -29.70 -26.01 -4.14
C ASP A 334 -30.10 -25.80 -2.69
N HIS A 335 -29.33 -24.99 -1.95
CA HIS A 335 -29.67 -24.66 -0.56
C HIS A 335 -31.01 -23.92 -0.43
N CYS A 336 -31.32 -23.00 -1.35
CA CYS A 336 -32.63 -22.34 -1.38
C CYS A 336 -33.76 -23.34 -1.66
N LEU A 337 -33.59 -24.25 -2.62
CA LEU A 337 -34.56 -25.29 -2.95
C LEU A 337 -34.80 -26.25 -1.77
N GLU A 338 -33.73 -26.70 -1.10
CA GLU A 338 -33.80 -27.54 0.10
C GLU A 338 -34.62 -26.89 1.23
N ASN A 339 -34.57 -25.56 1.34
CA ASN A 339 -35.23 -24.79 2.40
C ASN A 339 -36.58 -24.18 1.98
N GLY A 340 -37.11 -24.53 0.81
CA GLY A 340 -38.36 -23.95 0.29
C GLY A 340 -38.27 -22.43 0.02
N VAL A 341 -37.06 -21.90 -0.14
CA VAL A 341 -36.79 -20.50 -0.49
C VAL A 341 -36.66 -20.39 -2.01
N THR A 342 -37.13 -19.28 -2.57
CA THR A 342 -37.02 -19.02 -4.01
C THR A 342 -35.55 -18.97 -4.45
N PRO A 343 -35.11 -19.83 -5.38
CA PRO A 343 -33.70 -19.90 -5.77
C PRO A 343 -33.24 -18.71 -6.64
N PRO A 344 -31.94 -18.35 -6.59
CA PRO A 344 -31.30 -17.54 -7.61
C PRO A 344 -31.39 -18.21 -9.00
N TYR A 345 -31.12 -17.42 -10.04
CA TYR A 345 -31.06 -17.93 -11.40
C TYR A 345 -29.71 -18.62 -11.63
N SER A 346 -29.70 -19.78 -12.30
CA SER A 346 -28.46 -20.46 -12.70
C SER A 346 -28.09 -20.12 -14.14
N GLY A 347 -26.90 -19.56 -14.36
CA GLY A 347 -26.40 -19.24 -15.69
C GLY A 347 -26.05 -20.46 -16.56
N ARG A 348 -25.86 -21.64 -15.95
CA ARG A 348 -25.72 -22.91 -16.67
C ARG A 348 -27.08 -23.35 -17.20
N GLY A 349 -27.44 -22.82 -18.36
CA GLY A 349 -28.59 -23.30 -19.11
C GLY A 349 -28.42 -24.79 -19.35
N THR A 350 -29.39 -25.58 -18.87
CA THR A 350 -29.64 -26.97 -19.28
C THR A 350 -30.05 -27.09 -20.75
N GLY A 351 -29.93 -26.01 -21.54
CA GLY A 351 -30.07 -25.99 -22.99
C GLY A 351 -28.83 -26.58 -23.65
N GLY A 352 -28.64 -27.89 -23.46
CA GLY A 352 -27.77 -28.70 -24.30
C GLY A 352 -28.33 -28.73 -25.71
N ASP A 353 -27.83 -27.84 -26.55
CA ASP A 353 -27.85 -27.96 -28.02
C ASP A 353 -26.49 -27.63 -28.65
N SER A 354 -25.43 -27.44 -27.85
CA SER A 354 -24.06 -27.58 -28.35
C SER A 354 -23.63 -29.04 -28.19
N GLY A 355 -24.14 -29.90 -29.07
CA GLY A 355 -23.63 -31.25 -29.21
C GLY A 355 -22.15 -31.22 -29.60
N THR A 356 -21.27 -31.73 -28.73
CA THR A 356 -20.00 -32.42 -29.05
C THR A 356 -19.09 -32.61 -27.82
N PHE A 357 -19.61 -32.88 -26.61
CA PHE A 357 -18.75 -33.44 -25.56
C PHE A 357 -19.46 -34.55 -24.79
N ALA A 358 -19.11 -35.77 -25.17
CA ALA A 358 -19.09 -37.00 -24.37
C ALA A 358 -20.38 -37.35 -23.61
N GLN A 359 -21.33 -37.91 -24.37
CA GLN A 359 -22.18 -38.99 -23.91
C GLN A 359 -21.28 -40.17 -23.49
N LYS A 360 -20.99 -40.28 -22.19
CA LYS A 360 -20.57 -41.52 -21.56
C LYS A 360 -21.57 -41.86 -20.46
N ASP A 361 -22.48 -42.76 -20.83
CA ASP A 361 -23.04 -43.86 -20.04
C ASP A 361 -23.41 -43.50 -18.58
N GLY A 362 -24.67 -43.26 -18.23
CA GLY A 362 -25.81 -44.13 -18.49
C GLY A 362 -26.03 -45.05 -17.29
N GLN A 363 -26.70 -44.56 -16.23
CA GLN A 363 -27.70 -45.31 -15.45
C GLN A 363 -28.19 -44.56 -14.20
N HIS A 364 -29.52 -44.47 -14.09
CA HIS A 364 -30.34 -44.31 -12.89
C HIS A 364 -30.16 -43.07 -11.99
N ARG A 365 -30.92 -42.01 -12.32
CA ARG A 365 -31.79 -41.32 -11.35
C ARG A 365 -32.90 -40.55 -12.09
N THR A 366 -33.95 -41.27 -12.48
CA THR A 366 -35.25 -40.68 -12.81
C THR A 366 -35.86 -40.08 -11.54
N ARG A 367 -35.45 -38.85 -11.18
CA ARG A 367 -36.08 -38.08 -10.10
C ARG A 367 -37.29 -37.36 -10.69
N ALA A 368 -38.46 -37.83 -10.33
CA ALA A 368 -39.75 -37.40 -10.84
C ALA A 368 -40.01 -35.89 -10.66
N GLY A 369 -40.53 -35.27 -11.73
CA GLY A 369 -41.61 -34.26 -11.63
C GLY A 369 -41.32 -32.91 -10.99
N HIS A 370 -40.07 -32.46 -10.85
CA HIS A 370 -39.82 -31.06 -10.48
C HIS A 370 -40.10 -30.16 -11.70
N GLY A 371 -41.32 -29.61 -11.75
CA GLY A 371 -41.70 -28.58 -12.70
C GLY A 371 -40.63 -27.50 -12.76
N GLU A 372 -40.38 -26.98 -13.96
CA GLU A 372 -39.30 -26.04 -14.26
C GLU A 372 -39.38 -24.80 -13.35
N VAL A 373 -38.70 -24.84 -12.20
CA VAL A 373 -38.68 -23.73 -11.26
C VAL A 373 -37.79 -22.64 -11.85
N HIS A 374 -38.42 -21.69 -12.56
CA HIS A 374 -37.74 -20.51 -13.05
C HIS A 374 -37.19 -19.68 -11.86
N GLY A 375 -35.88 -19.44 -11.84
CA GLY A 375 -35.23 -18.64 -10.81
C GLY A 375 -35.68 -17.18 -10.80
N ILE A 376 -35.50 -16.49 -9.68
CA ILE A 376 -35.86 -15.07 -9.51
C ILE A 376 -34.57 -14.21 -9.43
N PRO A 377 -34.60 -12.92 -9.81
CA PRO A 377 -33.52 -12.00 -9.48
C PRO A 377 -33.12 -12.08 -8.00
N HIS A 378 -31.86 -12.38 -7.71
CA HIS A 378 -31.34 -12.58 -6.36
C HIS A 378 -30.02 -11.83 -6.20
N GLN A 379 -29.63 -11.46 -4.97
CA GLN A 379 -28.35 -10.79 -4.70
C GLN A 379 -27.14 -11.61 -5.21
N ALA A 380 -27.25 -12.94 -5.12
CA ALA A 380 -26.25 -13.86 -5.66
C ALA A 380 -26.06 -13.69 -7.19
N ASN A 381 -27.12 -13.33 -7.94
CA ASN A 381 -27.01 -13.08 -9.38
C ASN A 381 -26.13 -11.84 -9.65
N THR A 382 -26.26 -10.79 -8.83
CA THR A 382 -25.41 -9.59 -8.90
C THR A 382 -23.94 -9.92 -8.58
N LEU A 383 -23.71 -10.78 -7.60
CA LEU A 383 -22.36 -11.24 -7.26
C LEU A 383 -21.77 -12.09 -8.40
N TYR A 384 -22.55 -12.98 -8.99
CA TYR A 384 -22.11 -13.77 -10.13
C TYR A 384 -21.81 -12.91 -11.36
N LEU A 385 -22.62 -11.89 -11.65
CA LEU A 385 -22.31 -10.90 -12.69
C LEU A 385 -20.94 -10.24 -12.50
N ARG A 386 -20.54 -9.98 -11.25
CA ARG A 386 -19.24 -9.41 -10.94
C ARG A 386 -18.08 -10.36 -11.29
N SER A 387 -18.28 -11.68 -11.23
CA SER A 387 -17.26 -12.66 -11.65
C SER A 387 -16.89 -12.51 -13.12
N MET A 388 -17.85 -12.06 -13.94
CA MET A 388 -17.71 -11.87 -15.37
C MET A 388 -17.12 -10.50 -15.74
N GLN A 389 -16.48 -9.79 -14.81
CA GLN A 389 -15.86 -8.49 -15.08
C GLN A 389 -14.85 -8.51 -16.24
N ASN A 390 -14.26 -9.67 -16.53
CA ASN A 390 -13.34 -9.89 -17.65
C ASN A 390 -14.03 -10.51 -18.89
N ASP A 391 -15.23 -11.09 -18.75
CA ASP A 391 -16.03 -11.66 -19.86
C ASP A 391 -17.33 -10.89 -20.04
N ARG A 392 -17.22 -9.82 -20.83
CA ARG A 392 -18.34 -8.98 -21.19
C ARG A 392 -19.49 -9.78 -21.82
N THR A 393 -19.19 -10.69 -22.74
CA THR A 393 -20.24 -11.35 -23.53
C THR A 393 -21.14 -12.18 -22.62
N SER A 394 -20.54 -12.89 -21.66
CA SER A 394 -21.27 -13.62 -20.64
C SER A 394 -22.02 -12.69 -19.69
N ALA A 395 -21.41 -11.58 -19.25
CA ALA A 395 -22.07 -10.60 -18.37
C ALA A 395 -23.35 -10.03 -18.99
N PHE A 396 -23.29 -9.59 -20.26
CA PHE A 396 -24.45 -9.04 -20.97
C PHE A 396 -25.49 -10.10 -21.31
N ARG A 397 -25.07 -11.30 -21.73
CA ARG A 397 -26.01 -12.42 -21.95
C ARG A 397 -26.76 -12.75 -20.66
N TYR A 398 -26.05 -12.79 -19.55
CA TYR A 398 -26.63 -13.05 -18.24
C TYR A 398 -27.58 -11.94 -17.80
N LEU A 399 -27.22 -10.65 -17.94
CA LEU A 399 -28.14 -9.54 -17.66
C LEU A 399 -29.37 -9.55 -18.57
N HIS A 400 -29.19 -9.75 -19.87
CA HIS A 400 -30.30 -9.82 -20.83
C HIS A 400 -31.26 -10.96 -20.48
N TYR A 401 -30.72 -12.09 -20.01
CA TYR A 401 -31.52 -13.19 -19.52
C TYR A 401 -32.29 -12.81 -18.25
N LEU A 402 -31.66 -12.16 -17.27
CA LEU A 402 -32.35 -11.66 -16.08
C LEU A 402 -33.50 -10.70 -16.46
N LEU A 403 -33.29 -9.81 -17.45
CA LEU A 403 -34.31 -8.89 -17.97
C LEU A 403 -35.47 -9.64 -18.63
N LYS A 404 -35.16 -10.71 -19.39
CA LYS A 404 -36.18 -11.56 -20.00
C LYS A 404 -37.04 -12.24 -18.94
N LEU A 405 -36.44 -12.77 -17.88
CA LEU A 405 -37.16 -13.39 -16.76
C LEU A 405 -38.09 -12.40 -16.05
N GLU A 406 -37.63 -11.15 -15.86
CA GLU A 406 -38.44 -10.11 -15.24
C GLU A 406 -39.68 -9.79 -16.07
N ARG A 407 -39.56 -9.73 -17.40
CA ARG A 407 -40.69 -9.50 -18.31
C ARG A 407 -41.73 -10.62 -18.30
N VAL A 408 -41.29 -11.89 -18.18
CA VAL A 408 -42.20 -13.05 -18.11
C VAL A 408 -43.00 -13.06 -16.81
N LYS A 409 -42.46 -12.46 -15.73
CA LYS A 409 -43.09 -12.41 -14.40
C LYS A 409 -44.18 -11.35 -14.25
N VAL A 410 -44.62 -10.72 -15.34
CA VAL A 410 -45.84 -9.91 -15.36
C VAL A 410 -46.98 -10.76 -15.91
N PRO A 411 -47.65 -11.62 -15.10
CA PRO A 411 -48.93 -12.14 -15.51
C PRO A 411 -49.87 -10.97 -15.78
N GLN A 412 -50.55 -10.99 -16.92
CA GLN A 412 -51.70 -10.15 -17.21
C GLN A 412 -52.85 -10.49 -16.23
N SER A 413 -52.69 -10.18 -14.94
CA SER A 413 -53.76 -10.30 -13.95
C SER A 413 -54.82 -9.19 -14.11
N SER A 414 -54.71 -8.36 -15.14
CA SER A 414 -55.65 -7.32 -15.51
C SER A 414 -56.49 -7.74 -16.72
N THR A 415 -57.29 -8.81 -16.59
CA THR A 415 -58.57 -9.00 -17.32
C THR A 415 -59.21 -10.34 -16.94
N ARG A 416 -59.79 -10.40 -15.74
CA ARG A 416 -61.04 -11.16 -15.59
C ARG A 416 -61.97 -10.44 -14.63
N SER A 417 -62.80 -9.63 -15.25
CA SER A 417 -63.98 -9.00 -14.72
C SER A 417 -64.97 -10.04 -14.18
N SER A 418 -65.70 -9.60 -13.16
CA SER A 418 -67.15 -9.73 -12.99
C SER A 418 -67.76 -11.07 -12.52
N LEU A 419 -68.62 -10.88 -11.50
CA LEU A 419 -69.80 -11.65 -11.11
C LEU A 419 -69.60 -12.77 -10.08
N SER A 420 -69.77 -12.40 -8.80
CA SER A 420 -70.67 -13.12 -7.90
C SER A 420 -71.01 -12.24 -6.70
N SER A 421 -72.21 -11.67 -6.74
CA SER A 421 -72.97 -11.17 -5.61
C SER A 421 -73.39 -12.31 -4.67
N HIS A 422 -73.85 -11.92 -3.47
CA HIS A 422 -74.40 -12.73 -2.36
C HIS A 422 -73.34 -13.37 -1.46
N SER A 423 -73.40 -13.33 -0.13
CA SER A 423 -74.47 -12.96 0.81
C SER A 423 -73.88 -12.78 2.22
N ALA A 424 -74.67 -12.14 3.07
CA ALA A 424 -74.43 -11.76 4.45
C ALA A 424 -74.07 -12.89 5.44
N SER A 425 -73.69 -12.42 6.64
CA SER A 425 -73.73 -13.10 7.95
C SER A 425 -72.44 -13.81 8.39
N SER A 426 -71.74 -13.21 9.36
CA SER A 426 -71.69 -13.74 10.73
C SER A 426 -70.55 -13.11 11.54
N HIS A 427 -70.93 -12.56 12.69
CA HIS A 427 -70.07 -11.98 13.71
C HIS A 427 -69.28 -13.04 14.48
N HIS A 428 -67.97 -12.84 14.68
CA HIS A 428 -67.28 -13.24 15.91
C HIS A 428 -66.05 -12.35 16.18
N PRO A 429 -65.95 -11.69 17.36
CA PRO A 429 -64.76 -10.97 17.77
C PRO A 429 -63.81 -11.92 18.53
N ILE A 430 -62.66 -12.24 17.95
CA ILE A 430 -61.58 -12.95 18.66
C ILE A 430 -60.61 -11.89 19.24
N PRO A 431 -60.17 -11.99 20.50
CA PRO A 431 -59.41 -10.94 21.17
C PRO A 431 -57.97 -10.86 20.65
N LYS A 432 -57.51 -9.62 20.48
CA LYS A 432 -56.13 -9.27 20.12
C LYS A 432 -55.18 -9.64 21.27
N MET A 433 -54.54 -10.82 21.20
CA MET A 433 -53.33 -11.08 21.98
C MET A 433 -52.14 -10.36 21.35
N SER A 434 -51.71 -9.30 22.02
CA SER A 434 -50.45 -8.58 21.80
C SER A 434 -49.26 -9.52 22.04
N ARG A 435 -48.76 -10.13 20.96
CA ARG A 435 -47.47 -10.83 20.99
C ARG A 435 -46.31 -9.82 21.14
N PRO A 436 -45.31 -10.13 21.99
CA PRO A 436 -44.17 -9.25 22.20
C PRO A 436 -43.37 -9.09 20.90
N ARG A 437 -42.99 -7.85 20.60
CA ARG A 437 -42.09 -7.49 19.49
C ARG A 437 -40.70 -8.07 19.76
N PHE A 438 -40.50 -9.35 19.43
CA PHE A 438 -39.17 -9.84 19.15
C PHE A 438 -38.67 -9.13 17.90
N ILE A 439 -37.49 -8.53 18.00
CA ILE A 439 -36.71 -8.00 16.89
C ILE A 439 -36.36 -9.20 16.00
N SER A 440 -37.29 -9.61 15.12
CA SER A 440 -37.01 -10.63 14.12
C SER A 440 -36.01 -10.01 13.15
N HIS A 441 -34.83 -10.60 13.05
CA HIS A 441 -33.96 -10.42 11.90
C HIS A 441 -34.81 -10.69 10.65
N ARG A 442 -35.25 -9.61 9.97
CA ARG A 442 -36.03 -9.72 8.73
C ARG A 442 -35.24 -10.64 7.79
N PRO A 443 -35.83 -11.73 7.29
CA PRO A 443 -35.20 -12.49 6.21
C PRO A 443 -34.90 -11.54 5.05
N PRO A 444 -33.77 -11.73 4.34
CA PRO A 444 -33.35 -10.82 3.28
C PRO A 444 -34.51 -10.60 2.31
N THR A 445 -34.87 -9.33 2.15
CA THR A 445 -35.99 -8.88 1.32
C THR A 445 -35.85 -9.47 -0.08
N LYS A 446 -36.86 -10.23 -0.53
CA LYS A 446 -36.91 -10.82 -1.86
C LYS A 446 -36.72 -9.71 -2.91
N LYS A 447 -35.63 -9.76 -3.68
CA LYS A 447 -35.41 -8.87 -4.82
C LYS A 447 -36.40 -9.27 -5.92
N SER A 448 -37.41 -8.44 -6.16
CA SER A 448 -38.52 -8.79 -7.08
C SER A 448 -38.24 -8.40 -8.53
N SER A 449 -37.32 -7.46 -8.75
CA SER A 449 -36.96 -6.84 -10.03
C SER A 449 -35.44 -6.70 -10.14
N ILE A 450 -34.94 -6.49 -11.36
CA ILE A 450 -33.56 -6.02 -11.54
C ILE A 450 -33.43 -4.67 -10.84
N ASP A 451 -32.40 -4.56 -10.00
CA ASP A 451 -32.15 -3.34 -9.25
C ASP A 451 -30.99 -2.55 -9.87
N ILE A 452 -30.72 -1.40 -9.27
CA ILE A 452 -29.61 -0.56 -9.66
C ILE A 452 -28.25 -1.26 -9.59
N TYR A 453 -28.04 -2.18 -8.65
CA TYR A 453 -26.75 -2.83 -8.47
C TYR A 453 -26.41 -3.77 -9.62
N ASP A 454 -27.40 -4.43 -10.21
CA ASP A 454 -27.20 -5.27 -11.41
C ASP A 454 -26.75 -4.43 -12.60
N TRP A 455 -27.40 -3.29 -12.82
CA TRP A 455 -27.04 -2.34 -13.87
C TRP A 455 -25.67 -1.72 -13.62
N THR A 456 -25.37 -1.26 -12.40
CA THR A 456 -24.04 -0.73 -12.05
C THR A 456 -22.95 -1.78 -12.28
N THR A 457 -23.19 -3.06 -11.95
CA THR A 457 -22.22 -4.15 -12.15
C THR A 457 -22.02 -4.46 -13.64
N THR A 458 -23.08 -4.39 -14.42
CA THR A 458 -22.99 -4.59 -15.88
C THR A 458 -22.25 -3.42 -16.54
N LEU A 459 -22.58 -2.19 -16.16
CA LEU A 459 -21.86 -0.99 -16.59
C LEU A 459 -20.39 -1.02 -16.17
N TYR A 460 -20.07 -1.62 -15.02
CA TYR A 460 -18.69 -1.83 -14.58
C TYR A 460 -17.93 -2.77 -15.50
N SER A 461 -18.53 -3.89 -15.88
CA SER A 461 -17.94 -4.83 -16.84
C SER A 461 -17.78 -4.16 -18.22
N ALA A 462 -18.78 -3.40 -18.65
CA ALA A 462 -18.74 -2.63 -19.89
C ALA A 462 -17.67 -1.54 -19.88
N SER A 463 -17.48 -0.85 -18.75
CA SER A 463 -16.52 0.25 -18.63
C SER A 463 -15.07 -0.24 -18.68
N HIS A 464 -14.79 -1.50 -18.32
CA HIS A 464 -13.45 -2.11 -18.39
C HIS A 464 -13.13 -2.77 -19.74
N ASP A 465 -14.10 -2.92 -20.65
CA ASP A 465 -13.88 -3.50 -21.97
C ASP A 465 -13.27 -2.49 -22.97
N ARG A 466 -12.01 -2.72 -23.39
CA ARG A 466 -11.31 -1.89 -24.40
C ARG A 466 -11.98 -1.91 -25.77
N LEU A 467 -12.69 -2.99 -26.09
CA LEU A 467 -13.30 -3.19 -27.40
C LEU A 467 -14.59 -2.39 -27.52
N LEU A 468 -15.23 -2.03 -26.40
CA LEU A 468 -16.42 -1.20 -26.41
C LEU A 468 -16.07 0.26 -26.73
N SER A 469 -16.63 0.78 -27.81
CA SER A 469 -16.50 2.20 -28.17
C SER A 469 -17.14 3.10 -27.12
N THR A 470 -16.60 4.32 -26.99
CA THR A 470 -17.12 5.37 -26.09
C THR A 470 -18.61 5.62 -26.31
N THR A 471 -19.03 5.75 -27.57
CA THR A 471 -20.43 6.00 -27.96
C THR A 471 -21.36 4.86 -27.54
N SER A 472 -20.91 3.62 -27.62
CA SER A 472 -21.71 2.46 -27.21
C SER A 472 -21.85 2.37 -25.68
N LEU A 473 -20.81 2.73 -24.92
CA LEU A 473 -20.88 2.78 -23.46
C LEU A 473 -21.86 3.86 -22.99
N LEU A 474 -21.80 5.05 -23.59
CA LEU A 474 -22.73 6.15 -23.28
C LEU A 474 -24.16 5.82 -23.70
N ARG A 475 -24.34 5.23 -24.89
CA ARG A 475 -25.66 4.76 -25.34
C ARG A 475 -26.23 3.75 -24.34
N LEU A 476 -25.43 2.78 -23.90
CA LEU A 476 -25.88 1.81 -22.90
C LEU A 476 -26.29 2.48 -21.59
N PHE A 477 -25.48 3.42 -21.09
CA PHE A 477 -25.79 4.17 -19.87
C PHE A 477 -27.10 4.98 -20.01
N ARG A 478 -27.26 5.72 -21.10
CA ARG A 478 -28.45 6.53 -21.39
C ARG A 478 -29.68 5.65 -21.60
N THR A 479 -29.58 4.55 -22.35
CA THR A 479 -30.68 3.60 -22.54
C THR A 479 -31.10 2.94 -21.22
N ALA A 480 -30.16 2.66 -20.31
CA ALA A 480 -30.51 2.17 -18.98
C ALA A 480 -31.26 3.24 -18.16
N ASN A 481 -30.80 4.50 -18.21
CA ASN A 481 -31.42 5.66 -17.54
C ASN A 481 -32.83 5.96 -18.06
N GLU A 482 -33.02 6.01 -19.38
CA GLU A 482 -34.29 6.33 -20.02
C GLU A 482 -35.27 5.15 -20.02
N GLY A 483 -34.76 3.93 -20.21
CA GLY A 483 -35.57 2.75 -20.50
C GLY A 483 -36.17 2.06 -19.28
N THR A 484 -35.66 2.32 -18.07
CA THR A 484 -36.12 1.63 -16.86
C THR A 484 -36.39 2.58 -15.71
N LYS A 485 -37.67 2.74 -15.34
CA LYS A 485 -38.08 3.53 -14.15
C LYS A 485 -37.44 3.06 -12.84
N ALA A 486 -36.98 1.80 -12.81
CA ALA A 486 -36.29 1.21 -11.66
C ALA A 486 -34.81 1.61 -11.55
N PHE A 487 -34.20 2.13 -12.62
CA PHE A 487 -32.80 2.54 -12.62
C PHE A 487 -32.69 4.05 -12.46
N LYS A 488 -32.37 4.49 -11.25
CA LYS A 488 -32.01 5.89 -10.95
C LYS A 488 -30.51 5.96 -10.67
N PRO A 489 -29.66 6.39 -11.62
CA PRO A 489 -28.20 6.37 -11.48
C PRO A 489 -27.71 6.86 -10.11
N THR A 490 -26.87 6.05 -9.47
CA THR A 490 -26.24 6.38 -8.18
C THR A 490 -24.86 6.99 -8.41
N VAL A 491 -24.27 7.58 -7.36
CA VAL A 491 -22.86 8.01 -7.32
C VAL A 491 -21.93 6.92 -7.86
N ALA A 492 -22.13 5.66 -7.46
CA ALA A 492 -21.34 4.53 -7.94
C ALA A 492 -21.51 4.29 -9.45
N THR A 493 -22.72 4.45 -9.97
CA THR A 493 -23.03 4.29 -11.40
C THR A 493 -22.28 5.31 -12.24
N TYR A 494 -22.40 6.60 -11.90
CA TYR A 494 -21.65 7.68 -12.57
C TYR A 494 -20.14 7.46 -12.47
N THR A 495 -19.64 7.12 -11.28
CA THR A 495 -18.20 6.87 -11.04
C THR A 495 -17.66 5.79 -11.97
N VAL A 496 -18.42 4.72 -12.18
CA VAL A 496 -18.04 3.60 -13.05
C VAL A 496 -18.00 4.00 -14.52
N VAL A 497 -19.01 4.76 -14.99
CA VAL A 497 -19.06 5.25 -16.37
C VAL A 497 -17.93 6.23 -16.64
N MET A 498 -17.75 7.24 -15.78
CA MET A 498 -16.67 8.21 -15.88
C MET A 498 -15.28 7.56 -15.87
N SER A 499 -15.06 6.56 -15.00
CA SER A 499 -13.81 5.79 -15.00
C SER A 499 -13.54 5.12 -16.35
N GLY A 500 -14.58 4.53 -16.95
CA GLY A 500 -14.49 3.93 -18.28
C GLY A 500 -14.14 4.93 -19.38
N LEU A 501 -14.72 6.13 -19.33
CA LEU A 501 -14.46 7.21 -20.29
C LEU A 501 -13.02 7.75 -20.16
N VAL A 502 -12.58 8.01 -18.92
CA VAL A 502 -11.20 8.45 -18.60
C VAL A 502 -10.17 7.44 -19.07
N TRP A 503 -10.47 6.15 -18.96
CA TRP A 503 -9.59 5.08 -19.40
C TRP A 503 -9.51 4.94 -20.92
N ARG A 504 -10.60 5.24 -21.63
CA ARG A 504 -10.65 5.33 -23.11
C ARG A 504 -10.03 6.63 -23.64
N GLY A 505 -9.79 7.62 -22.78
CA GLY A 505 -9.30 8.93 -23.18
C GLY A 505 -10.38 9.87 -23.73
N ALA A 506 -11.67 9.51 -23.59
CA ALA A 506 -12.81 10.34 -23.93
C ALA A 506 -13.10 11.34 -22.82
N LEU A 507 -12.21 12.33 -22.67
CA LEU A 507 -12.19 13.24 -21.52
C LEU A 507 -13.31 14.28 -21.59
N SER A 508 -13.69 14.73 -22.78
CA SER A 508 -14.83 15.62 -23.02
C SER A 508 -16.13 15.01 -22.51
N GLU A 509 -16.43 13.78 -22.95
CA GLU A 509 -17.64 13.07 -22.57
C GLU A 509 -17.63 12.68 -21.09
N ALA A 510 -16.45 12.44 -20.52
CA ALA A 510 -16.33 12.22 -19.08
C ALA A 510 -16.68 13.48 -18.28
N VAL A 511 -16.29 14.66 -18.77
CA VAL A 511 -16.65 15.95 -18.16
C VAL A 511 -18.16 16.20 -18.30
N GLU A 512 -18.77 15.90 -19.45
CA GLU A 512 -20.22 16.00 -19.61
C GLU A 512 -20.98 15.11 -18.61
N VAL A 513 -20.54 13.86 -18.45
CA VAL A 513 -21.14 12.92 -17.47
C VAL A 513 -20.88 13.38 -16.03
N TRP A 514 -19.76 14.04 -15.75
CA TRP A 514 -19.50 14.67 -14.45
C TRP A 514 -20.44 15.85 -14.19
N ASP A 515 -20.65 16.72 -15.16
CA ASP A 515 -21.58 17.85 -15.04
C ASP A 515 -23.04 17.37 -14.90
N GLU A 516 -23.41 16.31 -15.61
CA GLU A 516 -24.70 15.61 -15.42
C GLU A 516 -24.83 15.07 -13.99
N PHE A 517 -23.78 14.40 -13.48
CA PHE A 517 -23.73 13.91 -12.09
C PHE A 517 -23.91 15.04 -11.08
N ILE A 518 -23.19 16.16 -11.25
CA ILE A 518 -23.33 17.31 -10.36
C ILE A 518 -24.74 17.90 -10.46
N ARG A 519 -25.31 18.06 -11.65
CA ARG A 519 -26.65 18.63 -11.82
C ARG A 519 -27.75 17.75 -11.23
N GLU A 520 -27.76 16.46 -11.55
CA GLU A 520 -28.85 15.56 -11.20
C GLU A 520 -28.76 14.99 -9.79
N VAL A 521 -27.53 14.72 -9.33
CA VAL A 521 -27.30 14.04 -8.06
C VAL A 521 -26.97 15.03 -6.96
N VAL A 522 -26.09 16.01 -7.22
CA VAL A 522 -25.68 16.99 -6.19
C VAL A 522 -26.60 18.22 -6.17
N GLY A 523 -27.01 18.71 -7.34
CA GLY A 523 -27.81 19.91 -7.54
C GLY A 523 -29.31 19.68 -7.60
N GLY A 524 -29.77 18.42 -7.58
CA GLY A 524 -31.18 18.04 -7.53
C GLY A 524 -31.82 18.41 -6.19
N GLN A 525 -31.97 19.70 -5.94
CA GLN A 525 -32.67 20.26 -4.79
C GLN A 525 -34.17 20.12 -5.08
N GLU A 526 -34.81 19.09 -4.54
CA GLU A 526 -36.26 19.15 -4.37
C GLU A 526 -36.52 20.26 -3.36
N GLU A 527 -36.98 21.41 -3.85
CA GLU A 527 -37.49 22.53 -3.07
C GLU A 527 -38.83 22.10 -2.44
N ARG A 528 -38.77 21.13 -1.52
CA ARG A 528 -39.89 20.69 -0.71
C ARG A 528 -39.89 21.52 0.58
N ASP A 529 -40.94 22.31 0.75
CA ASP A 529 -41.33 22.98 1.99
C ASP A 529 -40.55 24.23 2.42
N GLY A 530 -39.90 24.94 1.48
CA GLY A 530 -39.32 26.27 1.73
C GLY A 530 -38.10 26.31 2.66
N GLU A 531 -37.77 25.21 3.31
CA GLU A 531 -36.55 25.04 4.08
C GLU A 531 -35.45 24.54 3.14
N LYS A 532 -34.60 25.45 2.65
CA LYS A 532 -33.37 25.11 1.90
C LYS A 532 -32.39 24.39 2.82
N LYS A 533 -32.69 23.16 3.21
CA LYS A 533 -31.71 22.30 3.86
C LYS A 533 -30.72 21.88 2.79
N ALA A 534 -29.54 22.51 2.80
CA ALA A 534 -28.44 22.12 1.94
C ALA A 534 -28.17 20.63 2.21
N PHE A 535 -28.66 19.76 1.32
CA PHE A 535 -28.33 18.35 1.38
C PHE A 535 -26.85 18.28 1.04
N THR A 536 -26.01 18.14 2.06
CA THR A 536 -24.60 17.79 1.90
C THR A 536 -24.55 16.37 1.36
N MET A 537 -24.87 16.22 0.07
CA MET A 537 -24.81 14.93 -0.57
C MET A 537 -23.35 14.49 -0.57
N LYS A 538 -23.09 13.46 0.22
CA LYS A 538 -21.74 12.98 0.49
C LYS A 538 -21.20 12.31 -0.77
N ILE A 539 -20.40 13.05 -1.55
CA ILE A 539 -19.58 12.49 -2.62
C ILE A 539 -18.68 11.44 -1.97
N ASP A 540 -18.77 10.19 -2.42
CA ASP A 540 -17.91 9.14 -1.88
C ASP A 540 -16.46 9.34 -2.36
N ARG A 541 -15.50 8.80 -1.60
CA ARG A 541 -14.07 9.02 -1.90
C ARG A 541 -13.66 8.52 -3.30
N LYS A 542 -14.39 7.54 -3.87
CA LYS A 542 -14.12 7.02 -5.21
C LYS A 542 -14.62 7.99 -6.29
N ALA A 543 -15.85 8.50 -6.17
CA ALA A 543 -16.38 9.53 -7.05
C ALA A 543 -15.50 10.78 -6.99
N LEU A 544 -15.02 11.16 -5.80
CA LEU A 544 -14.06 12.25 -5.63
C LEU A 544 -12.79 12.01 -6.47
N CYS A 545 -12.15 10.85 -6.32
CA CYS A 545 -10.92 10.54 -7.08
C CYS A 545 -11.15 10.56 -8.59
N VAL A 546 -12.26 9.98 -9.05
CA VAL A 546 -12.61 9.95 -10.48
C VAL A 546 -12.94 11.35 -10.98
N GLY A 547 -13.73 12.13 -10.24
CA GLY A 547 -14.05 13.52 -10.54
C GLY A 547 -12.83 14.42 -10.66
N VAL A 548 -11.93 14.36 -9.67
CA VAL A 548 -10.62 15.06 -9.72
C VAL A 548 -9.84 14.66 -10.97
N THR A 549 -9.83 13.37 -11.33
CA THR A 549 -9.16 12.89 -12.55
C THR A 549 -9.82 13.43 -13.81
N VAL A 550 -11.16 13.38 -13.90
CA VAL A 550 -11.96 13.86 -15.03
C VAL A 550 -11.71 15.35 -15.24
N LEU A 551 -11.87 16.15 -14.19
CA LEU A 551 -11.73 17.61 -14.24
C LEU A 551 -10.30 18.02 -14.63
N ILE A 552 -9.28 17.47 -13.96
CA ILE A 552 -7.88 17.83 -14.26
C ILE A 552 -7.50 17.42 -15.68
N ARG A 553 -7.80 16.18 -16.08
CA ARG A 553 -7.44 15.71 -17.42
C ARG A 553 -8.29 16.37 -18.51
N GLY A 554 -9.53 16.75 -18.21
CA GLY A 554 -10.42 17.50 -19.09
C GLY A 554 -10.10 18.98 -19.23
N GLY A 555 -9.00 19.47 -18.63
CA GLY A 555 -8.58 20.87 -18.72
C GLY A 555 -9.18 21.82 -17.67
N ARG A 556 -10.01 21.30 -16.75
CA ARG A 556 -10.64 22.02 -15.63
C ARG A 556 -9.87 21.77 -14.33
N ALA A 557 -8.54 21.96 -14.36
CA ALA A 557 -7.67 21.59 -13.24
C ALA A 557 -7.94 22.38 -11.96
N VAL A 558 -8.25 23.68 -12.09
CA VAL A 558 -8.65 24.57 -10.97
C VAL A 558 -9.85 23.99 -10.22
N GLU A 559 -10.88 23.56 -10.95
CA GLU A 559 -12.09 22.99 -10.36
C GLU A 559 -11.83 21.63 -9.70
N GLY A 560 -10.93 20.82 -10.28
CA GLY A 560 -10.51 19.57 -9.67
C GLY A 560 -9.81 19.75 -8.32
N ILE A 561 -8.98 20.79 -8.18
CA ILE A 561 -8.36 21.15 -6.88
C ILE A 561 -9.39 21.71 -5.92
N TYR A 562 -10.26 22.61 -6.39
CA TYR A 562 -11.33 23.17 -5.57
C TYR A 562 -12.24 22.09 -4.98
N LEU A 563 -12.65 21.11 -5.80
CA LEU A 563 -13.44 19.95 -5.36
C LEU A 563 -12.75 19.18 -4.23
N LEU A 564 -11.44 19.00 -4.32
CA LEU A 564 -10.67 18.30 -3.29
C LEU A 564 -10.54 19.13 -2.02
N ASP A 565 -10.29 20.43 -2.14
CA ASP A 565 -10.17 21.34 -1.00
C ASP A 565 -11.49 21.44 -0.23
N GLU A 566 -12.63 21.54 -0.93
CA GLU A 566 -13.96 21.52 -0.34
C GLU A 566 -14.25 20.19 0.37
N PHE A 567 -13.88 19.06 -0.23
CA PHE A 567 -13.99 17.76 0.43
C PHE A 567 -13.19 17.68 1.74
N VAL A 568 -11.97 18.24 1.75
CA VAL A 568 -11.13 18.29 2.96
C VAL A 568 -11.74 19.20 4.03
N LYS A 569 -12.26 20.38 3.66
CA LYS A 569 -12.98 21.26 4.60
C LYS A 569 -14.18 20.54 5.22
N MET A 570 -14.97 19.86 4.39
CA MET A 570 -16.13 19.09 4.83
C MET A 570 -15.76 17.94 5.79
N GLU A 571 -14.68 17.19 5.56
CA GLU A 571 -14.23 16.13 6.49
C GLU A 571 -13.70 16.71 7.82
N MET A 572 -13.07 17.89 7.79
CA MET A 572 -12.65 18.59 9.00
C MET A 572 -13.86 19.05 9.83
N GLU A 573 -14.89 19.63 9.21
CA GLU A 573 -16.11 20.10 9.88
C GLU A 573 -16.97 18.93 10.40
N ASN A 574 -17.04 17.82 9.67
CA ASN A 574 -17.84 16.66 10.07
C ASN A 574 -17.20 15.82 11.18
N THR A 575 -15.93 16.03 11.50
CA THR A 575 -15.30 15.30 12.60
C THR A 575 -15.82 15.90 13.91
N PRO A 576 -16.68 15.21 14.67
CA PRO A 576 -17.28 15.79 15.86
C PRO A 576 -16.17 16.17 16.83
N THR A 577 -16.04 17.46 17.12
CA THR A 577 -15.13 18.04 18.13
C THR A 577 -15.46 17.56 19.56
N SER A 578 -16.37 16.60 19.72
CA SER A 578 -17.12 16.31 20.94
C SER A 578 -16.37 15.48 22.00
N SER A 579 -15.04 15.50 22.02
CA SER A 579 -14.30 14.91 23.14
C SER A 579 -12.94 15.56 23.38
N ILE A 580 -12.83 16.86 23.17
CA ILE A 580 -11.89 17.63 24.01
C ILE A 580 -12.62 17.73 25.36
N PRO A 581 -12.11 17.12 26.44
CA PRO A 581 -12.70 17.37 27.76
C PRO A 581 -12.66 18.87 27.95
N LEU A 582 -13.82 19.50 28.19
CA LEU A 582 -13.86 20.87 28.68
C LEU A 582 -12.83 20.93 29.80
N ALA A 583 -11.77 21.73 29.58
CA ALA A 583 -10.90 22.11 30.66
C ALA A 583 -11.82 22.68 31.73
N VAL A 584 -11.94 21.95 32.84
CA VAL A 584 -12.51 22.48 34.06
C VAL A 584 -11.66 23.71 34.37
N GLU A 585 -12.21 24.89 34.14
CA GLU A 585 -11.70 26.14 34.69
C GLU A 585 -11.74 26.00 36.20
N THR A 586 -10.71 25.36 36.75
CA THR A 586 -10.47 25.32 38.18
C THR A 586 -9.61 26.53 38.46
N THR A 587 -10.27 27.61 38.82
CA THR A 587 -9.69 28.78 39.49
C THR A 587 -9.06 28.32 40.80
N PHE A 588 -7.82 27.85 40.78
CA PHE A 588 -6.97 27.74 41.96
C PHE A 588 -5.71 28.57 41.79
N SER A 589 -5.70 29.66 42.57
CA SER A 589 -4.54 30.45 42.94
C SER A 589 -3.70 29.64 43.94
N SER A 590 -2.44 29.36 43.62
CA SER A 590 -1.27 29.77 44.41
C SER A 590 0.00 29.03 43.97
N GLN A 591 0.99 29.81 43.54
CA GLN A 591 2.44 29.71 43.72
C GLN A 591 3.14 28.34 43.88
N ASN A 592 4.22 28.22 43.10
CA ASN A 592 5.35 27.27 43.15
C ASN A 592 5.17 25.90 42.49
N GLU A 593 5.76 25.72 41.29
CA GLU A 593 6.95 24.88 41.05
C GLU A 593 7.29 24.76 39.54
N HIS A 594 8.52 24.35 39.25
CA HIS A 594 9.27 24.49 38.01
C HIS A 594 8.58 24.06 36.69
N LEU A 595 8.59 24.99 35.74
CA LEU A 595 8.12 24.85 34.36
C LEU A 595 9.02 23.91 33.53
N ILE A 596 8.62 22.65 33.39
CA ILE A 596 8.91 21.86 32.18
C ILE A 596 7.70 22.02 31.25
N SER A 597 7.80 22.98 30.33
CA SER A 597 6.85 23.17 29.22
C SER A 597 6.83 21.94 28.32
N SER A 598 6.05 20.93 28.70
CA SER A 598 5.72 19.78 27.88
C SER A 598 4.66 20.19 26.87
N SER A 599 5.11 20.73 25.74
CA SER A 599 4.30 21.01 24.56
C SER A 599 3.82 19.70 23.93
N SER A 600 2.82 19.08 24.55
CA SER A 600 2.08 17.98 23.93
C SER A 600 1.25 18.55 22.78
N THR A 601 1.87 18.62 21.60
CA THR A 601 1.16 18.92 20.36
C THR A 601 0.10 17.83 20.18
N PRO A 602 -1.21 18.18 20.19
CA PRO A 602 -2.25 17.19 19.96
C PRO A 602 -2.02 16.61 18.57
N SER A 603 -1.87 15.28 18.49
CA SER A 603 -1.66 14.59 17.22
C SER A 603 -2.85 14.88 16.32
N ALA A 604 -2.68 15.76 15.33
CA ALA A 604 -3.72 16.08 14.37
C ALA A 604 -4.17 14.77 13.71
N PRO A 605 -5.45 14.38 13.80
CA PRO A 605 -5.94 13.21 13.12
C PRO A 605 -5.68 13.36 11.61
N SER A 606 -5.08 12.36 10.98
CA SER A 606 -4.96 12.34 9.52
C SER A 606 -6.35 12.13 8.91
N TYR A 607 -7.07 13.22 8.63
CA TYR A 607 -8.46 13.19 8.16
C TYR A 607 -8.59 12.64 6.72
N LEU A 608 -7.63 12.96 5.85
CA LEU A 608 -7.64 12.52 4.47
C LEU A 608 -6.87 11.21 4.32
N THR A 609 -7.44 10.22 3.63
CA THR A 609 -6.64 9.06 3.17
C THR A 609 -5.69 9.51 2.06
N PRO A 610 -4.47 8.95 1.90
CA PRO A 610 -3.54 9.36 0.85
C PRO A 610 -4.05 9.22 -0.61
N HIS A 611 -5.11 8.44 -0.83
CA HIS A 611 -5.59 8.04 -2.16
C HIS A 611 -6.06 9.19 -3.09
N PRO A 612 -6.87 10.18 -2.63
CA PRO A 612 -7.24 11.32 -3.47
C PRO A 612 -6.02 12.17 -3.87
N ILE A 613 -5.04 12.34 -2.97
CA ILE A 613 -3.79 13.03 -3.30
C ILE A 613 -2.96 12.25 -4.33
N HIS A 614 -2.86 10.92 -4.20
CA HIS A 614 -2.19 10.09 -5.21
C HIS A 614 -2.83 10.28 -6.59
N THR A 615 -4.16 10.36 -6.62
CA THR A 615 -4.95 10.56 -7.84
C THR A 615 -4.76 11.96 -8.43
N LEU A 616 -4.77 13.00 -7.59
CA LEU A 616 -4.44 14.37 -7.95
C LEU A 616 -3.05 14.46 -8.59
N LEU A 617 -2.01 14.01 -7.89
CA LEU A 617 -0.62 14.10 -8.36
C LEU A 617 -0.39 13.28 -9.63
N THR A 618 -1.03 12.11 -9.76
CA THR A 618 -0.96 11.31 -10.99
C THR A 618 -1.64 12.04 -12.15
N SER A 619 -2.77 12.71 -11.91
CA SER A 619 -3.49 13.48 -12.93
C SER A 619 -2.67 14.70 -13.38
N LEU A 620 -2.05 15.42 -12.44
CA LEU A 620 -1.11 16.52 -12.72
C LEU A 620 0.09 16.05 -13.54
N LEU A 621 0.64 14.86 -13.23
CA LEU A 621 1.74 14.28 -14.00
C LEU A 621 1.30 13.97 -15.44
N ARG A 622 0.05 13.52 -15.64
CA ARG A 622 -0.50 13.22 -16.98
C ARG A 622 -0.75 14.46 -17.82
N ILE A 623 -1.08 15.59 -17.20
CA ILE A 623 -1.22 16.89 -17.89
C ILE A 623 0.10 17.67 -17.96
N ARG A 624 1.24 17.02 -17.67
CA ARG A 624 2.59 17.61 -17.71
C ARG A 624 2.75 18.87 -16.82
N ARG A 625 2.22 18.83 -15.59
CA ARG A 625 2.38 19.88 -14.57
C ARG A 625 3.27 19.45 -13.40
N PRO A 626 4.58 19.18 -13.61
CA PRO A 626 5.47 18.79 -12.53
C PRO A 626 5.74 19.92 -11.53
N ASP A 627 5.66 21.18 -11.97
CA ASP A 627 5.77 22.38 -11.13
C ASP A 627 4.78 22.35 -9.95
N VAL A 628 3.52 22.03 -10.24
CA VAL A 628 2.46 21.92 -9.23
C VAL A 628 2.69 20.73 -8.30
N ILE A 629 3.27 19.63 -8.80
CA ILE A 629 3.61 18.46 -7.98
C ILE A 629 4.67 18.82 -6.94
N PHE A 630 5.73 19.54 -7.33
CA PHE A 630 6.75 19.99 -6.39
C PHE A 630 6.19 20.99 -5.37
N TYR A 631 5.25 21.86 -5.78
CA TYR A 631 4.57 22.77 -4.87
C TYR A 631 3.75 22.02 -3.82
N ILE A 632 2.88 21.11 -4.26
CA ILE A 632 2.05 20.28 -3.37
C ILE A 632 2.94 19.43 -2.46
N TRP A 633 4.04 18.88 -2.97
CA TRP A 633 5.00 18.12 -2.17
C TRP A 633 5.56 18.94 -1.00
N THR A 634 6.04 20.15 -1.30
CA THR A 634 6.66 21.05 -0.32
C THR A 634 5.68 21.47 0.77
N HIS A 635 4.40 21.60 0.41
CA HIS A 635 3.34 22.05 1.31
C HIS A 635 2.33 20.94 1.68
N LEU A 636 2.68 19.66 1.52
CA LEU A 636 1.73 18.55 1.64
C LEU A 636 1.07 18.49 3.03
N THR A 637 1.88 18.65 4.08
CA THR A 637 1.42 18.65 5.47
C THR A 637 0.54 19.87 5.75
N SER A 638 0.90 21.04 5.23
CA SER A 638 0.17 22.30 5.46
C SER A 638 -1.16 22.37 4.69
N LEU A 639 -1.18 21.84 3.47
CA LEU A 639 -2.36 21.86 2.59
C LEU A 639 -3.38 20.77 2.99
N TYR A 640 -2.91 19.56 3.29
CA TYR A 640 -3.76 18.37 3.39
C TYR A 640 -3.61 17.58 4.68
N PHE A 641 -2.78 18.04 5.64
CA PHE A 641 -2.50 17.33 6.90
C PHE A 641 -2.03 15.88 6.67
N LEU A 642 -1.32 15.67 5.56
CA LEU A 642 -0.86 14.36 5.12
C LEU A 642 0.65 14.29 5.17
N LEU A 643 1.16 13.21 5.75
CA LEU A 643 2.57 12.87 5.64
C LEU A 643 2.87 12.31 4.24
N PRO A 644 4.05 12.58 3.69
CA PRO A 644 4.42 11.98 2.41
C PRO A 644 4.47 10.45 2.51
N THR A 645 4.09 9.78 1.42
CA THR A 645 4.04 8.32 1.32
C THR A 645 4.94 7.85 0.19
N ASP A 646 5.32 6.56 0.18
CA ASP A 646 6.15 5.96 -0.88
C ASP A 646 5.61 6.25 -2.29
N THR A 647 4.30 6.12 -2.49
CA THR A 647 3.66 6.44 -3.78
C THR A 647 3.81 7.91 -4.19
N ILE A 648 3.72 8.84 -3.24
CA ILE A 648 3.90 10.28 -3.52
C ILE A 648 5.35 10.55 -3.91
N LEU A 649 6.32 9.95 -3.20
CA LEU A 649 7.73 10.07 -3.54
C LEU A 649 8.02 9.50 -4.93
N HIS A 650 7.44 8.35 -5.28
CA HIS A 650 7.54 7.78 -6.63
C HIS A 650 6.98 8.73 -7.71
N ILE A 651 5.85 9.38 -7.45
CA ILE A 651 5.27 10.37 -8.38
C ILE A 651 6.19 11.60 -8.49
N LEU A 652 6.75 12.08 -7.39
CA LEU A 652 7.71 13.18 -7.36
C LEU A 652 8.96 12.88 -8.20
N LEU A 653 9.56 11.70 -8.03
CA LEU A 653 10.73 11.27 -8.81
C LEU A 653 10.41 11.23 -10.32
N LYS A 654 9.22 10.75 -10.68
CA LYS A 654 8.75 10.79 -12.08
C LYS A 654 8.48 12.20 -12.58
N ALA A 655 7.96 13.07 -11.74
CA ALA A 655 7.74 14.48 -12.06
C ALA A 655 9.06 15.20 -12.33
N ALA A 656 10.10 14.92 -11.53
CA ALA A 656 11.45 15.43 -11.75
C ALA A 656 12.04 14.99 -13.10
N VAL A 657 11.91 13.71 -13.43
CA VAL A 657 12.31 13.18 -14.75
C VAL A 657 11.53 13.87 -15.88
N LEU A 658 10.22 14.06 -15.72
CA LEU A 658 9.40 14.72 -16.72
C LEU A 658 9.79 16.19 -16.90
N ALA A 659 10.04 16.91 -15.80
CA ALA A 659 10.44 18.31 -15.81
C ALA A 659 11.78 18.51 -16.52
N SER A 660 12.77 17.64 -16.24
CA SER A 660 14.06 17.66 -16.95
C SER A 660 13.91 17.43 -18.46
N LYS A 661 12.99 16.56 -18.89
CA LYS A 661 12.71 16.37 -20.33
C LYS A 661 12.03 17.58 -20.95
N MET A 662 11.05 18.17 -20.28
CA MET A 662 10.36 19.37 -20.75
C MET A 662 11.33 20.53 -20.94
N ASP A 663 12.26 20.70 -20.00
CA ASP A 663 13.30 21.72 -20.10
C ASP A 663 14.30 21.41 -21.23
N GLY A 664 14.64 20.14 -21.47
CA GLY A 664 15.47 19.72 -22.60
C GLY A 664 14.82 19.87 -23.97
N GLU A 665 13.48 19.85 -24.05
CA GLU A 665 12.71 20.14 -25.27
C GLU A 665 12.61 21.66 -25.55
N SER A 666 12.86 22.51 -24.55
CA SER A 666 12.63 23.96 -24.60
C SER A 666 13.95 24.72 -24.62
N VAL A 667 14.16 25.59 -25.60
CA VAL A 667 15.33 26.52 -25.62
C VAL A 667 15.38 27.36 -24.34
N ARG A 668 14.21 27.76 -23.82
CA ARG A 668 14.11 28.49 -22.56
C ARG A 668 14.53 27.63 -21.37
N GLY A 669 14.22 26.34 -21.36
CA GLY A 669 14.66 25.41 -20.32
C GLY A 669 16.19 25.24 -20.32
N ALA A 670 16.78 25.06 -21.51
CA ALA A 670 18.23 24.99 -21.67
C ALA A 670 18.94 26.31 -21.25
N MET A 671 18.38 27.47 -21.59
CA MET A 671 18.91 28.76 -21.15
C MET A 671 18.76 28.98 -19.65
N ALA A 672 17.61 28.64 -19.08
CA ALA A 672 17.38 28.74 -17.64
C ALA A 672 18.36 27.85 -16.86
N TRP A 673 18.66 26.67 -17.41
CA TRP A 673 19.70 25.80 -16.89
C TRP A 673 21.08 26.47 -16.91
N TYR A 674 21.49 27.02 -18.07
CA TYR A 674 22.75 27.74 -18.20
C TYR A 674 22.87 28.91 -17.22
N LEU A 675 21.77 29.61 -16.93
CA LEU A 675 21.73 30.70 -15.95
C LEU A 675 21.85 30.21 -14.50
N VAL A 676 21.29 29.04 -14.16
CA VAL A 676 21.43 28.45 -12.81
C VAL A 676 22.87 27.98 -12.57
N GLU A 677 23.52 27.41 -13.58
CA GLU A 677 24.88 26.87 -13.44
C GLU A 677 25.95 27.98 -13.45
N ASN A 678 25.77 29.01 -14.27
CA ASN A 678 26.68 30.15 -14.30
C ASN A 678 26.37 31.15 -13.18
N ARG A 679 26.94 30.87 -12.00
CA ARG A 679 26.92 31.79 -10.84
C ARG A 679 27.35 33.22 -11.18
N LEU A 680 28.15 33.40 -12.24
CA LEU A 680 28.62 34.71 -12.72
C LEU A 680 27.49 35.65 -13.20
N PHE A 681 26.37 35.11 -13.71
CA PHE A 681 25.21 35.93 -14.12
C PHE A 681 24.20 36.14 -13.00
N ARG A 682 24.39 35.48 -11.85
CA ARG A 682 23.60 35.77 -10.65
C ARG A 682 24.14 37.06 -10.07
N ARG A 683 23.67 38.19 -10.61
CA ARG A 683 23.87 39.52 -10.01
C ARG A 683 23.51 39.37 -8.54
N ASN A 684 24.47 39.58 -7.65
CA ASN A 684 24.32 39.48 -6.20
C ASN A 684 23.21 40.44 -5.74
N THR A 685 21.95 40.04 -5.87
CA THR A 685 20.85 40.56 -5.05
C THR A 685 20.98 39.87 -3.70
N GLY A 686 22.11 40.09 -3.03
CA GLY A 686 22.25 39.76 -1.62
C GLY A 686 21.31 40.65 -0.84
N THR A 687 20.76 40.11 0.25
CA THR A 687 19.87 40.77 1.22
C THR A 687 18.36 40.68 0.94
N SER A 688 17.77 39.51 1.17
CA SER A 688 16.68 39.28 2.16
C SER A 688 16.20 37.83 2.09
N GLY A 689 15.79 37.28 3.24
CA GLY A 689 15.64 35.84 3.52
C GLY A 689 14.71 35.05 2.61
N SER A 690 14.86 33.72 2.69
CA SER A 690 14.01 32.66 2.11
C SER A 690 12.61 33.15 1.73
N GLY A 691 12.44 33.43 0.43
CA GLY A 691 11.20 33.89 -0.17
C GLY A 691 10.12 32.81 -0.12
N THR A 692 9.46 32.70 1.03
CA THR A 692 8.02 32.53 1.05
C THR A 692 7.46 33.78 0.39
N VAL A 693 6.59 33.64 -0.61
CA VAL A 693 5.90 34.79 -1.24
C VAL A 693 5.13 35.52 -0.15
N VAL A 694 5.70 36.59 0.40
CA VAL A 694 4.97 37.58 1.19
C VAL A 694 4.11 38.30 0.18
N ILE A 695 2.80 38.06 0.24
CA ILE A 695 1.80 38.86 -0.44
C ILE A 695 1.84 40.22 0.24
N GLU A 696 2.63 41.16 -0.31
CA GLU A 696 2.62 42.56 0.10
C GLU A 696 1.27 43.18 -0.28
N ASN A 697 0.35 43.24 0.70
CA ASN A 697 -0.65 44.29 0.73
C ASN A 697 0.07 45.57 1.16
N ARG A 698 0.43 46.40 0.18
CA ARG A 698 0.99 47.73 0.38
C ARG A 698 -0.14 48.66 0.81
N ASP A 699 -0.22 48.93 2.12
CA ASP A 699 -0.64 50.21 2.73
C ASP A 699 -0.71 50.06 4.26
N SER A 700 0.44 49.91 4.93
CA SER A 700 0.61 50.30 6.35
C SER A 700 2.10 50.40 6.68
N THR A 701 2.43 51.39 7.49
CA THR A 701 3.78 51.87 7.84
C THR A 701 4.62 50.86 8.64
N PRO A 702 5.97 50.87 8.52
CA PRO A 702 6.83 49.91 9.20
C PRO A 702 7.34 50.47 10.53
N ASN A 703 6.91 49.87 11.65
CA ASN A 703 7.72 49.85 12.87
C ASN A 703 7.22 48.78 13.84
N SER A 704 7.79 47.57 13.77
CA SER A 704 7.84 46.63 14.91
C SER A 704 8.82 45.50 14.63
N ASN A 705 9.64 45.21 15.64
CA ASN A 705 10.72 44.22 15.66
C ASN A 705 10.24 42.78 15.32
N PRO A 706 11.03 41.97 14.59
CA PRO A 706 10.67 40.60 14.19
C PRO A 706 10.82 39.51 15.26
N ASP A 707 11.15 39.82 16.53
CA ASP A 707 11.47 38.80 17.54
C ASP A 707 10.29 38.29 18.39
N THR A 708 9.03 38.67 18.09
CA THR A 708 7.86 38.33 18.93
C THR A 708 6.85 37.34 18.29
N ILE A 709 7.20 36.60 17.22
CA ILE A 709 6.22 35.82 16.43
C ILE A 709 6.06 34.33 16.83
N THR A 710 6.73 33.84 17.88
CA THR A 710 6.66 32.39 18.23
C THR A 710 5.54 31.97 19.20
N GLN A 711 4.64 32.86 19.64
CA GLN A 711 3.74 32.54 20.77
C GLN A 711 2.21 32.66 20.56
N TYR A 712 1.69 32.95 19.36
CA TYR A 712 0.24 32.88 19.08
C TYR A 712 -0.10 31.61 18.27
N GLY A 713 -0.30 30.51 18.98
CA GLY A 713 -0.60 29.19 18.43
C GLY A 713 -2.05 29.03 17.95
N ALA A 714 -2.22 28.15 16.96
CA ALA A 714 -3.47 27.68 16.32
C ALA A 714 -4.15 28.60 15.28
N GLY A 715 -4.24 29.92 15.50
CA GLY A 715 -4.96 30.84 14.58
C GLY A 715 -4.32 31.05 13.20
N THR A 716 -3.01 30.86 13.08
CA THR A 716 -2.25 31.13 11.83
C THR A 716 -2.33 30.01 10.79
N SER A 717 -2.66 28.79 11.21
CA SER A 717 -2.62 27.61 10.33
C SER A 717 -3.69 27.63 9.23
N ALA A 718 -4.92 28.05 9.56
CA ALA A 718 -6.03 28.16 8.60
C ALA A 718 -5.79 29.27 7.57
N SER A 719 -5.24 30.41 8.01
CA SER A 719 -4.83 31.51 7.13
C SER A 719 -3.73 31.08 6.17
N THR A 720 -2.71 30.36 6.69
CA THR A 720 -1.61 29.82 5.88
C THR A 720 -2.11 28.86 4.81
N ARG A 721 -2.98 27.90 5.16
CA ARG A 721 -3.58 26.97 4.18
C ARG A 721 -4.34 27.69 3.08
N THR A 722 -5.11 28.72 3.44
CA THR A 722 -5.91 29.49 2.46
C THR A 722 -5.01 30.24 1.48
N ALA A 723 -3.93 30.87 1.96
CA ALA A 723 -2.94 31.52 1.10
C ALA A 723 -2.22 30.53 0.18
N LEU A 724 -1.81 29.36 0.69
CA LEU A 724 -1.16 28.32 -0.09
C LEU A 724 -2.11 27.71 -1.14
N SER A 725 -3.39 27.51 -0.80
CA SER A 725 -4.41 27.05 -1.75
C SER A 725 -4.67 28.11 -2.84
N ALA A 726 -4.78 29.39 -2.48
CA ALA A 726 -4.93 30.47 -3.46
C ALA A 726 -3.75 30.53 -4.45
N HIS A 727 -2.52 30.36 -3.97
CA HIS A 727 -1.33 30.28 -4.84
C HIS A 727 -1.33 29.01 -5.70
N LEU A 728 -1.73 27.86 -5.15
CA LEU A 728 -1.88 26.63 -5.92
C LEU A 728 -2.90 26.78 -7.06
N LEU A 729 -4.02 27.46 -6.81
CA LEU A 729 -5.03 27.74 -7.82
C LEU A 729 -4.51 28.72 -8.89
N SER A 730 -3.74 29.74 -8.50
CA SER A 730 -3.15 30.69 -9.47
C SER A 730 -2.13 30.02 -10.40
N LEU A 731 -1.35 29.05 -9.91
CA LEU A 731 -0.48 28.23 -10.76
C LEU A 731 -1.27 27.47 -11.83
N LEU A 732 -2.50 27.03 -11.53
CA LEU A 732 -3.34 26.24 -12.44
C LEU A 732 -4.23 27.06 -13.37
N GLN A 733 -4.40 28.36 -13.13
CA GLN A 733 -5.16 29.24 -14.03
C GLN A 733 -4.56 29.28 -15.44
N ASN A 734 -3.24 29.11 -15.55
CA ASN A 734 -2.58 28.91 -16.83
C ASN A 734 -2.70 27.44 -17.26
N PRO A 735 -3.45 27.13 -18.34
CA PRO A 735 -3.60 25.75 -18.81
C PRO A 735 -2.30 25.21 -19.40
N ALA A 736 -1.46 26.09 -19.96
CA ALA A 736 -0.14 25.74 -20.44
C ALA A 736 0.84 25.60 -19.27
N PRO A 737 1.71 24.56 -19.26
CA PRO A 737 2.79 24.49 -18.29
C PRO A 737 3.71 25.71 -18.44
N PRO A 738 4.34 26.19 -17.36
CA PRO A 738 5.31 27.27 -17.46
C PRO A 738 6.45 26.87 -18.42
N PRO A 739 7.08 27.83 -19.10
CA PRO A 739 8.11 27.54 -20.10
C PRO A 739 9.38 26.89 -19.51
N ILE A 740 9.55 27.00 -18.19
CA ILE A 740 10.62 26.42 -17.39
C ILE A 740 9.93 25.67 -16.25
N THR A 741 10.11 24.35 -16.21
CA THR A 741 9.47 23.50 -15.20
C THR A 741 10.47 22.73 -14.34
N GLY A 742 11.69 22.55 -14.83
CA GLY A 742 12.71 21.76 -14.18
C GLY A 742 13.66 22.54 -13.29
N ILE A 743 13.36 23.80 -12.95
CA ILE A 743 14.05 24.55 -11.90
C ILE A 743 13.12 24.67 -10.69
N TRP A 744 13.59 24.19 -9.54
CA TRP A 744 12.90 24.26 -8.27
C TRP A 744 13.85 24.73 -7.19
N ASP A 745 13.48 25.74 -6.41
CA ASP A 745 14.34 26.34 -5.38
C ASP A 745 15.75 26.69 -5.90
N ASN A 746 15.81 27.32 -7.08
CA ASN A 746 17.06 27.65 -7.79
C ASN A 746 17.97 26.45 -8.11
N ARG A 747 17.44 25.23 -8.10
CA ARG A 747 18.18 23.99 -8.39
C ARG A 747 17.46 23.18 -9.46
N ARG A 748 18.15 22.24 -10.10
CA ARG A 748 17.47 21.32 -11.02
C ARG A 748 16.47 20.46 -10.24
N SER A 749 15.26 20.32 -10.75
CA SER A 749 14.22 19.43 -10.20
C SER A 749 14.73 18.02 -9.96
N THR A 750 15.64 17.52 -10.81
CA THR A 750 16.29 16.22 -10.64
C THR A 750 17.24 16.18 -9.43
N GLU A 751 17.96 17.27 -9.17
CA GLU A 751 18.83 17.38 -7.99
C GLU A 751 18.01 17.55 -6.71
N VAL A 752 16.93 18.31 -6.76
CA VAL A 752 15.99 18.47 -5.63
C VAL A 752 15.38 17.12 -5.29
N ALA A 753 14.82 16.41 -6.27
CA ALA A 753 14.23 15.10 -6.06
C ALA A 753 15.27 14.06 -5.59
N ARG A 754 16.50 14.11 -6.13
CA ARG A 754 17.62 13.29 -5.66
C ARG A 754 17.97 13.58 -4.20
N SER A 755 18.07 14.85 -3.83
CA SER A 755 18.35 15.30 -2.46
C SER A 755 17.27 14.87 -1.48
N ILE A 756 16.00 15.00 -1.88
CA ILE A 756 14.84 14.56 -1.10
C ILE A 756 14.92 13.04 -0.86
N PHE A 757 15.15 12.25 -1.92
CA PHE A 757 15.25 10.79 -1.79
C PHE A 757 16.41 10.37 -0.88
N ARG A 758 17.62 10.91 -1.09
CA ARG A 758 18.78 10.63 -0.22
C ARG A 758 18.50 11.03 1.22
N GLY A 759 17.91 12.21 1.43
CA GLY A 759 17.58 12.71 2.75
C GLY A 759 16.58 11.81 3.49
N MET A 760 15.61 11.25 2.77
CA MET A 760 14.69 10.25 3.35
C MET A 760 15.39 8.95 3.68
N ILE A 761 16.21 8.41 2.76
CA ILE A 761 16.95 7.18 3.00
C ILE A 761 17.84 7.32 4.24
N PHE A 762 18.60 8.41 4.32
CA PHE A 762 19.56 8.63 5.42
C PHE A 762 18.93 9.18 6.70
N GLY A 763 17.75 9.77 6.62
CA GLY A 763 16.95 10.15 7.78
C GLY A 763 16.31 8.93 8.42
N ASN A 764 15.66 8.08 7.61
CA ASN A 764 14.95 6.90 8.10
C ASN A 764 15.90 5.73 8.42
N TRP A 765 17.01 5.61 7.70
CA TRP A 765 18.03 4.57 7.92
C TRP A 765 19.45 5.17 7.99
N PRO A 766 19.81 5.82 9.11
CA PRO A 766 21.13 6.41 9.29
C PRO A 766 22.28 5.41 9.10
N ALA A 767 22.05 4.13 9.43
CA ALA A 767 23.01 3.04 9.24
C ALA A 767 23.48 2.88 7.77
N LEU A 768 22.69 3.33 6.79
CA LEU A 768 23.08 3.26 5.38
C LEU A 768 24.16 4.28 4.99
N ARG A 769 24.40 5.33 5.80
CA ARG A 769 25.45 6.34 5.53
C ARG A 769 26.86 5.75 5.53
N GLY A 770 27.10 4.77 6.40
CA GLY A 770 28.42 4.17 6.61
C GLY A 770 28.59 2.78 6.01
N THR A 771 27.62 2.29 5.25
CA THR A 771 27.82 1.04 4.51
C THR A 771 29.03 1.24 3.58
N SER A 772 29.98 0.30 3.56
CA SER A 772 31.20 0.41 2.74
C SER A 772 30.86 0.35 1.24
N THR A 773 31.68 0.99 0.39
CA THR A 773 31.60 0.85 -1.07
C THR A 773 31.71 -0.62 -1.45
N LEU A 774 31.04 -1.06 -2.53
CA LEU A 774 31.15 -2.43 -3.01
C LEU A 774 32.63 -2.78 -3.23
N GLU A 775 33.14 -3.79 -2.51
CA GLU A 775 34.47 -4.32 -2.77
C GLU A 775 34.54 -4.78 -4.25
N GLY A 776 35.48 -4.21 -5.01
CA GLY A 776 35.68 -4.53 -6.42
C GLY A 776 34.87 -3.70 -7.43
N VAL A 777 33.85 -2.94 -7.02
CA VAL A 777 33.22 -1.92 -7.88
C VAL A 777 33.77 -0.58 -7.46
N GLY A 778 34.85 -0.15 -8.13
CA GLY A 778 35.44 1.17 -7.90
C GLY A 778 34.35 2.23 -7.97
N SER A 779 34.35 3.16 -7.02
CA SER A 779 33.60 4.41 -7.20
C SER A 779 34.30 5.14 -8.34
N GLY A 780 33.90 4.83 -9.58
CA GLY A 780 34.54 5.32 -10.80
C GLY A 780 34.88 6.79 -10.64
N ARG A 781 36.13 7.16 -10.92
CA ARG A 781 36.61 8.54 -10.80
C ARG A 781 35.57 9.45 -11.45
N ALA A 782 35.00 10.36 -10.66
CA ALA A 782 34.15 11.44 -11.16
C ALA A 782 35.00 12.40 -11.99
N THR A 783 35.42 11.97 -13.18
CA THR A 783 36.10 12.84 -14.15
C THR A 783 35.06 13.81 -14.66
N GLY A 784 35.18 15.07 -14.26
CA GLY A 784 34.27 16.15 -14.62
C GLY A 784 34.08 16.27 -16.14
N GLY A 785 32.87 16.66 -16.53
CA GLY A 785 32.51 16.98 -17.91
C GLY A 785 31.53 16.00 -18.53
N GLU A 786 30.42 16.54 -19.01
CA GLU A 786 29.25 15.92 -19.65
C GLU A 786 29.52 14.58 -20.36
N GLY A 787 28.63 13.60 -20.17
CA GLY A 787 28.71 12.32 -20.90
C GLY A 787 28.62 12.53 -22.41
N VAL A 788 29.45 11.80 -23.17
CA VAL A 788 29.60 11.89 -24.65
C VAL A 788 28.27 11.82 -25.41
N TRP A 789 27.27 11.13 -24.88
CA TRP A 789 25.93 11.05 -25.49
C TRP A 789 25.12 12.35 -25.43
N GLY A 790 25.41 13.24 -24.47
CA GLY A 790 24.83 14.58 -24.39
C GLY A 790 25.33 15.51 -25.51
N GLU A 791 26.58 15.35 -25.94
CA GLU A 791 27.14 16.07 -27.10
C GLU A 791 26.67 15.48 -28.43
N LEU A 792 26.66 14.15 -28.58
CA LEU A 792 26.19 13.52 -29.82
C LEU A 792 24.71 13.81 -30.12
N THR A 793 23.84 13.82 -29.10
CA THR A 793 22.41 14.17 -29.31
C THR A 793 22.17 15.67 -29.54
N ARG A 794 23.11 16.56 -29.15
CA ARG A 794 23.11 17.97 -29.57
C ARG A 794 23.53 18.12 -31.06
N GLY A 795 24.44 17.27 -31.56
CA GLY A 795 24.94 17.33 -32.94
C GLY A 795 23.93 16.98 -34.05
N PHE A 796 22.95 16.10 -33.79
CA PHE A 796 22.01 15.63 -34.81
C PHE A 796 20.72 16.47 -34.97
N SER A 797 20.53 17.57 -34.22
CA SER A 797 19.27 18.35 -34.23
C SER A 797 19.37 19.79 -34.76
N ALA A 798 20.54 20.26 -35.22
CA ALA A 798 20.65 21.59 -35.84
C ALA A 798 20.48 21.47 -37.37
N PRO A 799 19.63 22.28 -38.04
CA PRO A 799 19.62 22.36 -39.49
C PRO A 799 20.97 22.94 -39.96
N ALA A 800 21.57 22.29 -40.96
CA ALA A 800 22.85 22.67 -41.54
C ALA A 800 22.89 24.15 -41.94
N ALA A 801 23.68 24.96 -41.22
CA ALA A 801 24.14 26.25 -41.70
C ALA A 801 25.39 26.03 -42.57
N PRO A 802 25.56 26.78 -43.67
CA PRO A 802 26.65 26.55 -44.62
C PRO A 802 28.01 26.91 -44.04
N PHE A 803 28.97 26.03 -44.31
CA PHE A 803 30.38 26.12 -43.98
C PHE A 803 30.99 27.49 -44.38
N LEU A 804 31.66 28.14 -43.42
CA LEU A 804 32.69 29.15 -43.70
C LEU A 804 34.08 28.50 -43.63
N PRO A 805 35.06 28.98 -44.42
CA PRO A 805 36.37 28.33 -44.58
C PRO A 805 37.31 28.57 -43.38
N PRO A 806 38.32 27.71 -43.18
CA PRO A 806 39.21 27.75 -42.02
C PRO A 806 40.28 28.84 -42.19
N GLY A 807 40.39 29.73 -41.19
CA GLY A 807 41.49 30.68 -41.02
C GLY A 807 42.72 30.06 -40.32
N PRO A 808 43.90 30.71 -40.39
CA PRO A 808 45.18 30.02 -40.37
C PRO A 808 45.73 29.69 -38.98
N SER A 809 46.36 28.52 -38.96
CA SER A 809 47.21 27.91 -37.93
C SER A 809 48.26 28.87 -37.34
N ILE A 810 48.16 29.13 -36.03
CA ILE A 810 49.25 29.71 -35.23
C ILE A 810 50.16 28.56 -34.74
N LYS A 811 51.40 28.58 -35.23
CA LYS A 811 52.49 27.69 -34.86
C LYS A 811 52.84 27.88 -33.37
N THR A 812 52.87 26.80 -32.61
CA THR A 812 53.59 26.72 -31.33
C THR A 812 54.71 25.70 -31.46
N GLY A 813 55.92 26.17 -31.16
CA GLY A 813 57.18 25.49 -31.41
C GLY A 813 57.44 24.33 -30.48
N GLN A 814 58.16 23.35 -31.03
CA GLN A 814 58.83 22.28 -30.32
C GLN A 814 59.95 22.86 -29.44
N GLY A 815 59.90 22.55 -28.15
CA GLY A 815 61.03 22.61 -27.24
C GLY A 815 61.16 21.26 -26.56
N ALA A 816 62.20 20.52 -26.93
CA ALA A 816 62.58 19.26 -26.32
C ALA A 816 63.04 19.49 -24.86
N HIS A 817 62.63 18.63 -23.93
CA HIS A 817 63.48 18.21 -22.81
C HIS A 817 63.05 16.86 -22.23
N ASN A 818 64.08 16.07 -21.95
CA ASN A 818 64.17 14.71 -21.45
C ASN A 818 63.66 14.61 -19.98
N PRO A 819 63.24 13.42 -19.50
CA PRO A 819 62.68 13.23 -18.17
C PRO A 819 63.77 12.84 -17.18
N GLN A 820 63.86 13.52 -16.04
CA GLN A 820 64.44 12.95 -14.82
C GLN A 820 64.20 13.85 -13.59
N HIS A 821 63.93 13.17 -12.49
CA HIS A 821 63.86 13.63 -11.09
C HIS A 821 62.54 14.22 -10.55
N ALA A 822 61.86 13.32 -9.85
CA ALA A 822 60.89 13.55 -8.80
C ALA A 822 61.41 14.45 -7.67
N TYR A 823 60.56 15.40 -7.25
CA TYR A 823 60.30 15.69 -5.84
C TYR A 823 58.83 16.09 -5.70
N ALA A 824 58.11 15.32 -4.89
CA ALA A 824 56.75 15.60 -4.48
C ALA A 824 56.76 16.73 -3.43
N TYR A 825 56.22 17.88 -3.80
CA TYR A 825 55.74 18.88 -2.84
C TYR A 825 54.21 18.80 -2.85
N THR A 826 53.65 18.06 -1.90
CA THR A 826 52.21 18.09 -1.60
C THR A 826 51.90 19.40 -0.90
N ASP A 827 51.22 20.29 -1.60
CA ASP A 827 50.58 21.48 -1.04
C ASP A 827 49.28 21.07 -0.32
N PRO A 828 49.18 21.18 1.02
CA PRO A 828 48.01 20.70 1.78
C PRO A 828 46.79 21.64 1.75
N GLN A 829 46.84 22.80 1.08
CA GLN A 829 45.80 23.84 1.28
C GLN A 829 44.67 23.93 0.25
N LEU A 830 44.65 23.12 -0.82
CA LEU A 830 43.60 23.21 -1.85
C LEU A 830 42.62 22.02 -1.91
N GLN A 831 42.67 21.06 -0.97
CA GLN A 831 41.72 19.95 -0.90
C GLN A 831 40.58 20.13 0.12
N SER A 832 40.57 21.19 0.95
CA SER A 832 39.51 21.39 1.96
C SER A 832 38.25 22.12 1.45
N GLU A 833 38.27 22.73 0.25
CA GLU A 833 37.12 23.51 -0.25
C GLU A 833 36.11 22.71 -1.09
N SER A 834 36.39 21.45 -1.40
CA SER A 834 35.40 20.52 -2.00
C SER A 834 34.56 19.78 -0.95
N GLY A 835 34.56 20.27 0.29
CA GLY A 835 33.56 19.94 1.29
C GLY A 835 32.21 20.53 0.90
N HIS A 836 31.55 19.95 -0.10
CA HIS A 836 30.10 20.09 -0.25
C HIS A 836 29.48 19.49 1.01
N GLN A 837 29.40 20.29 2.08
CA GLN A 837 28.56 20.03 3.23
C GLN A 837 27.17 19.80 2.64
N TYR A 838 26.77 18.52 2.58
CA TYR A 838 25.37 18.18 2.36
C TYR A 838 24.58 19.07 3.32
N PRO A 839 23.61 19.86 2.85
CA PRO A 839 22.88 20.77 3.72
C PRO A 839 22.40 19.99 4.93
N GLN A 840 22.94 20.33 6.11
CA GLN A 840 22.68 19.61 7.36
C GLN A 840 21.20 19.71 7.78
N HIS A 841 20.41 20.51 7.07
CA HIS A 841 18.94 20.49 7.09
C HIS A 841 18.37 19.28 6.34
N LEU A 842 18.88 18.09 6.64
CA LEU A 842 18.10 16.88 6.41
C LEU A 842 16.89 16.99 7.35
N GLY A 843 15.72 17.24 6.76
CA GLY A 843 14.48 17.30 7.51
C GLY A 843 14.30 16.08 8.42
N PRO A 844 13.47 16.19 9.46
CA PRO A 844 13.22 15.09 10.38
C PRO A 844 12.87 13.82 9.60
N PRO A 845 13.25 12.63 10.10
CA PRO A 845 12.93 11.36 9.44
C PRO A 845 11.45 11.32 9.06
N ILE A 846 11.16 10.82 7.85
CA ILE A 846 9.81 10.65 7.32
C ILE A 846 9.48 9.15 7.29
N PRO A 847 9.19 8.56 8.45
CA PRO A 847 9.03 7.12 8.68
C PRO A 847 7.86 6.50 7.90
N SER A 848 6.90 7.31 7.45
CA SER A 848 5.80 6.85 6.58
C SER A 848 6.25 6.40 5.19
N ILE A 849 7.49 6.67 4.80
CA ILE A 849 8.05 6.30 3.50
C ILE A 849 8.92 5.06 3.67
N HIS A 850 8.47 3.96 3.09
CA HIS A 850 9.27 2.76 2.86
C HIS A 850 9.49 2.61 1.35
N PRO A 851 10.68 2.97 0.84
CA PRO A 851 11.00 2.88 -0.57
C PRO A 851 10.71 1.50 -1.13
N SER A 852 9.73 1.42 -2.03
CA SER A 852 9.43 0.17 -2.74
C SER A 852 10.36 -0.03 -3.94
N GLU A 853 10.31 -1.22 -4.55
CA GLU A 853 11.01 -1.49 -5.81
C GLU A 853 10.65 -0.45 -6.90
N ARG A 854 9.41 0.03 -6.91
CA ARG A 854 8.94 1.03 -7.87
C ARG A 854 9.61 2.38 -7.65
N THR A 855 9.77 2.78 -6.40
CA THR A 855 10.41 4.04 -6.01
C THR A 855 11.90 4.01 -6.33
N PHE A 856 12.59 2.91 -6.03
CA PHE A 856 13.97 2.70 -6.45
C PHE A 856 14.13 2.65 -7.98
N SER A 857 13.20 1.99 -8.70
CA SER A 857 13.20 1.98 -10.16
C SER A 857 13.08 3.40 -10.75
N ALA A 858 12.23 4.24 -10.16
CA ALA A 858 12.10 5.65 -10.54
C ALA A 858 13.34 6.47 -10.17
N TYR A 859 13.95 6.19 -9.01
CA TYR A 859 15.19 6.85 -8.57
C TYR A 859 16.38 6.46 -9.47
N ILE A 860 16.54 5.18 -9.84
CA ILE A 860 17.55 4.72 -10.80
C ILE A 860 17.33 5.37 -12.17
N SER A 861 16.07 5.48 -12.60
CA SER A 861 15.74 6.19 -13.85
C SER A 861 16.10 7.69 -13.76
N LEU A 862 15.88 8.31 -12.60
CA LEU A 862 16.29 9.70 -12.32
C LEU A 862 17.83 9.84 -12.37
N LEU A 863 18.56 8.91 -11.75
CA LEU A 863 20.02 8.89 -11.75
C LEU A 863 20.60 8.69 -13.14
N GLY A 864 20.02 7.79 -13.95
CA GLY A 864 20.46 7.52 -15.31
C GLY A 864 20.14 8.62 -16.33
N LEU A 865 19.05 9.36 -16.10
CA LEU A 865 18.67 10.51 -16.94
C LEU A 865 19.31 11.83 -16.47
N SER A 866 19.79 11.86 -15.23
CA SER A 866 20.68 12.93 -14.75
C SER A 866 22.14 12.47 -14.90
N SER A 867 23.11 13.36 -14.76
CA SER A 867 24.54 13.02 -14.82
C SER A 867 25.04 12.23 -13.60
N HIS A 868 24.16 11.46 -12.93
CA HIS A 868 24.41 10.77 -11.67
C HIS A 868 24.30 9.24 -11.80
N ALA A 869 24.45 8.69 -13.00
CA ALA A 869 24.44 7.25 -13.22
C ALA A 869 25.54 6.52 -12.41
N HIS A 870 26.59 7.24 -11.99
CA HIS A 870 27.63 6.72 -11.09
C HIS A 870 27.10 6.31 -9.70
N GLU A 871 25.92 6.78 -9.28
CA GLU A 871 25.28 6.42 -8.00
C GLU A 871 24.39 5.17 -8.08
N ILE A 872 24.20 4.60 -9.27
CA ILE A 872 23.32 3.43 -9.44
C ILE A 872 23.76 2.24 -8.57
N PRO A 873 25.06 1.87 -8.45
CA PRO A 873 25.50 0.82 -7.54
C PRO A 873 25.17 1.13 -6.08
N GLU A 874 25.26 2.39 -5.66
CA GLU A 874 24.91 2.83 -4.30
C GLU A 874 23.41 2.61 -4.03
N ALA A 875 22.55 2.98 -4.99
CA ALA A 875 21.11 2.77 -4.90
C ALA A 875 20.75 1.27 -4.83
N LEU A 876 21.37 0.42 -5.64
CA LEU A 876 21.17 -1.03 -5.61
C LEU A 876 21.61 -1.64 -4.27
N ARG A 877 22.69 -1.13 -3.69
CA ARG A 877 23.15 -1.54 -2.36
C ARG A 877 22.15 -1.14 -1.28
N TRP A 878 21.57 0.06 -1.33
CA TRP A 878 20.48 0.42 -0.41
C TRP A 878 19.29 -0.51 -0.55
N MET A 879 18.92 -0.90 -1.78
CA MET A 879 17.88 -1.91 -1.99
C MET A 879 18.21 -3.24 -1.31
N LYS A 880 19.46 -3.74 -1.44
CA LYS A 880 19.93 -4.96 -0.76
C LYS A 880 19.82 -4.83 0.76
N ALA A 881 20.31 -3.73 1.32
CA ALA A 881 20.30 -3.49 2.77
C ALA A 881 18.88 -3.33 3.34
N LEU A 882 17.95 -2.76 2.56
CA LEU A 882 16.54 -2.62 2.95
C LEU A 882 15.70 -3.88 2.65
N GLY A 883 16.29 -4.93 2.06
CA GLY A 883 15.57 -6.14 1.66
C GLY A 883 14.59 -5.92 0.50
N VAL A 884 14.76 -4.87 -0.28
CA VAL A 884 13.93 -4.56 -1.46
C VAL A 884 14.45 -5.35 -2.66
N ILE A 885 13.71 -6.37 -3.08
CA ILE A 885 14.10 -7.22 -4.21
C ILE A 885 13.80 -6.50 -5.53
N PRO A 886 14.80 -6.20 -6.37
CA PRO A 886 14.59 -5.53 -7.65
C PRO A 886 13.99 -6.48 -8.68
N THR A 887 13.16 -5.95 -9.59
CA THR A 887 12.71 -6.73 -10.75
C THR A 887 13.80 -6.85 -11.82
N LYS A 888 13.74 -7.89 -12.68
CA LYS A 888 14.62 -8.04 -13.85
C LYS A 888 14.66 -6.78 -14.71
N LYS A 889 13.52 -6.10 -14.84
CA LYS A 889 13.39 -4.83 -15.58
C LYS A 889 14.17 -3.69 -14.91
N THR A 890 14.09 -3.56 -13.59
CA THR A 890 14.82 -2.51 -12.86
C THR A 890 16.32 -2.77 -12.92
N LEU A 891 16.76 -4.02 -12.76
CA LEU A 891 18.16 -4.40 -12.91
C LEU A 891 18.67 -4.19 -14.35
N SER A 892 17.86 -4.50 -15.37
CA SER A 892 18.28 -4.29 -16.77
C SER A 892 18.43 -2.82 -17.11
N VAL A 893 17.51 -1.96 -16.65
CA VAL A 893 17.64 -0.50 -16.80
C VAL A 893 18.85 0.04 -16.03
N ALA A 894 19.09 -0.45 -14.81
CA ALA A 894 20.25 -0.07 -14.00
C ALA A 894 21.58 -0.43 -14.70
N LEU A 895 21.68 -1.65 -15.23
CA LEU A 895 22.85 -2.12 -15.96
C LEU A 895 23.08 -1.33 -17.25
N VAL A 896 22.03 -0.99 -17.99
CA VAL A 896 22.16 -0.17 -19.22
C VAL A 896 22.69 1.22 -18.90
N PHE A 897 22.15 1.90 -17.89
CA PHE A 897 22.69 3.20 -17.48
C PHE A 897 24.10 3.12 -16.91
N TRP A 898 24.42 2.05 -16.16
CA TRP A 898 25.77 1.85 -15.63
C TRP A 898 26.79 1.55 -16.74
N ALA A 899 26.39 0.77 -17.75
CA ALA A 899 27.22 0.47 -18.91
C ALA A 899 27.71 1.75 -19.60
N GLU A 900 26.87 2.78 -19.69
CA GLU A 900 27.24 4.07 -20.30
C GLU A 900 28.32 4.83 -19.51
N VAL A 901 28.39 4.63 -18.19
CA VAL A 901 29.41 5.26 -17.33
C VAL A 901 30.69 4.42 -17.30
N GLY A 902 30.55 3.11 -17.12
CA GLY A 902 31.67 2.20 -16.92
C GLY A 902 32.40 1.79 -18.20
N LEU A 903 31.75 1.87 -19.37
CA LEU A 903 32.33 1.47 -20.66
C LEU A 903 32.74 2.66 -21.52
N ARG A 904 33.38 3.67 -20.91
CA ARG A 904 34.08 4.76 -21.62
C ARG A 904 35.32 4.28 -22.43
N GLY A 905 35.21 3.14 -23.13
CA GLY A 905 36.22 2.59 -24.04
C GLY A 905 35.61 2.14 -25.38
N PRO A 906 36.42 2.00 -26.46
CA PRO A 906 35.98 1.82 -27.86
C PRO A 906 35.06 0.61 -28.14
N LEU A 907 34.87 -0.30 -27.19
CA LEU A 907 34.13 -1.55 -27.35
C LEU A 907 32.61 -1.37 -27.59
N PHE A 908 32.02 -0.26 -27.14
CA PHE A 908 30.61 0.02 -27.43
C PHE A 908 30.37 0.44 -28.89
N GLU A 909 31.35 1.11 -29.51
CA GLU A 909 31.25 1.58 -30.90
C GLU A 909 31.41 0.43 -31.89
N GLU A 910 32.27 -0.56 -31.60
CA GLU A 910 32.52 -1.68 -32.51
C GLU A 910 31.57 -2.88 -32.35
N GLY A 911 31.08 -3.17 -31.13
CA GLY A 911 30.33 -4.41 -30.87
C GLY A 911 28.80 -4.29 -30.91
N TRP A 912 28.24 -3.18 -30.44
CA TRP A 912 26.80 -3.09 -30.14
C TRP A 912 26.00 -2.25 -31.14
N VAL A 913 26.58 -1.15 -31.65
CA VAL A 913 25.89 -0.26 -32.60
C VAL A 913 26.02 -0.76 -34.05
N GLY A 914 27.08 -1.50 -34.38
CA GLY A 914 27.29 -2.10 -35.71
C GLY A 914 26.43 -3.34 -36.00
N MET A 915 25.82 -3.98 -35.00
CA MET A 915 24.96 -5.16 -35.17
C MET A 915 23.50 -4.78 -35.39
N GLY A 916 23.25 -4.03 -36.47
CA GLY A 916 21.90 -3.67 -36.89
C GLY A 916 21.01 -4.91 -37.10
N MET A 917 20.01 -5.07 -36.23
CA MET A 917 18.65 -5.63 -36.41
C MET A 917 18.38 -6.87 -37.31
N GLY A 918 19.37 -7.58 -37.84
CA GLY A 918 19.11 -8.68 -38.76
C GLY A 918 20.31 -9.55 -39.03
N MET A 919 20.65 -10.44 -38.09
CA MET A 919 21.02 -11.84 -38.33
C MET A 919 21.47 -12.47 -37.02
N GLY A 920 21.14 -13.76 -36.85
CA GLY A 920 21.32 -14.49 -35.62
C GLY A 920 22.77 -14.52 -35.14
N TRP A 921 22.91 -14.53 -33.81
CA TRP A 921 24.10 -14.96 -33.11
C TRP A 921 24.42 -16.42 -33.47
N ARG A 922 25.02 -16.65 -34.64
CA ARG A 922 25.67 -17.92 -34.93
C ARG A 922 27.03 -17.83 -34.25
N GLN A 923 27.10 -18.44 -33.08
CA GLN A 923 28.32 -18.78 -32.37
C GLN A 923 29.36 -19.23 -33.41
N ARG A 924 30.40 -18.43 -33.63
CA ARG A 924 31.54 -18.80 -34.47
C ARG A 924 32.27 -19.92 -33.72
N ASN A 925 31.79 -21.15 -33.88
CA ASN A 925 32.61 -22.33 -33.71
C ASN A 925 33.65 -22.26 -34.83
N SER A 926 34.77 -21.61 -34.56
CA SER A 926 36.00 -21.83 -35.31
C SER A 926 36.45 -23.25 -35.02
N GLY A 927 35.93 -24.19 -35.80
CA GLY A 927 36.52 -25.51 -35.95
C GLY A 927 37.86 -25.36 -36.65
N THR A 928 38.91 -25.12 -35.88
CA THR A 928 40.28 -25.43 -36.30
C THR A 928 40.62 -26.73 -35.61
N ARG A 929 40.36 -27.82 -36.34
CA ARG A 929 40.72 -29.18 -35.99
C ARG A 929 42.17 -29.36 -36.40
N ASP A 930 43.11 -29.00 -35.53
CA ASP A 930 44.49 -29.46 -35.67
C ASP A 930 44.79 -30.47 -34.56
N VAL A 931 45.01 -31.68 -35.05
CA VAL A 931 45.55 -32.84 -34.35
C VAL A 931 47.02 -32.55 -34.09
N TYR A 932 47.45 -32.51 -32.83
CA TYR A 932 48.74 -33.05 -32.40
C TYR A 932 48.68 -33.41 -30.92
N GLU A 933 48.87 -34.70 -30.65
CA GLU A 933 49.16 -35.27 -29.34
C GLU A 933 50.51 -34.77 -28.82
N GLY A 934 50.63 -34.56 -27.51
CA GLY A 934 51.95 -34.47 -26.89
C GLY A 934 52.07 -33.62 -25.64
N ASN A 935 51.64 -34.19 -24.51
CA ASN A 935 52.35 -34.16 -23.22
C ASN A 935 52.33 -32.91 -22.32
N THR A 936 52.40 -33.22 -21.02
CA THR A 936 52.78 -32.37 -19.86
C THR A 936 51.77 -31.36 -19.29
N THR A 937 50.96 -31.89 -18.36
CA THR A 937 50.68 -31.37 -17.02
C THR A 937 51.31 -30.02 -16.63
N HIS A 938 50.55 -28.93 -16.79
CA HIS A 938 50.47 -27.85 -15.81
C HIS A 938 49.13 -27.14 -16.00
N SER A 939 48.19 -27.42 -15.10
CA SER A 939 46.92 -26.68 -14.97
C SER A 939 47.22 -25.25 -14.51
N MET A 940 47.69 -24.41 -15.43
CA MET A 940 47.67 -22.96 -15.23
C MET A 940 46.22 -22.53 -15.40
N THR A 941 45.53 -22.32 -14.27
CA THR A 941 44.30 -21.52 -14.25
C THR A 941 44.61 -20.22 -14.98
N PRO A 942 43.93 -19.90 -16.10
CA PRO A 942 44.19 -18.67 -16.83
C PRO A 942 44.04 -17.49 -15.86
N PRO A 943 44.93 -16.48 -15.92
CA PRO A 943 44.83 -15.31 -15.06
C PRO A 943 43.44 -14.71 -15.24
N ALA A 944 42.73 -14.50 -14.13
CA ALA A 944 41.39 -13.94 -14.14
C ALA A 944 41.41 -12.66 -14.99
N SER A 945 40.68 -12.67 -16.11
CA SER A 945 40.57 -11.52 -16.99
C SER A 945 40.19 -10.29 -16.17
N PRO A 946 40.79 -9.11 -16.44
CA PRO A 946 40.49 -7.90 -15.68
C PRO A 946 38.98 -7.66 -15.68
N THR A 947 38.36 -7.80 -14.50
CA THR A 947 36.92 -7.58 -14.33
C THR A 947 36.65 -6.10 -14.54
N THR A 948 35.95 -5.76 -15.62
CA THR A 948 35.43 -4.41 -15.81
C THR A 948 34.45 -4.09 -14.68
N GLU A 949 34.30 -2.81 -14.33
CA GLU A 949 33.34 -2.37 -13.31
C GLU A 949 31.91 -2.85 -13.62
N TYR A 950 31.58 -2.97 -14.91
CA TYR A 950 30.31 -3.56 -15.36
C TYR A 950 30.19 -5.03 -14.98
N THR A 951 31.20 -5.86 -15.29
CA THR A 951 31.20 -7.29 -14.94
C THR A 951 31.24 -7.53 -13.43
N ALA A 952 31.91 -6.67 -12.67
CA ALA A 952 31.91 -6.70 -11.21
C ALA A 952 30.52 -6.42 -10.63
N LEU A 953 29.83 -5.38 -11.13
CA LEU A 953 28.45 -5.09 -10.73
C LEU A 953 27.49 -6.23 -11.10
N GLN A 954 27.63 -6.80 -12.30
CA GLN A 954 26.82 -7.93 -12.75
C GLN A 954 27.03 -9.18 -11.87
N ALA A 955 28.28 -9.49 -11.51
CA ALA A 955 28.62 -10.59 -10.61
C ALA A 955 28.01 -10.37 -9.21
N TRP A 956 28.11 -9.15 -8.66
CA TRP A 956 27.50 -8.80 -7.39
C TRP A 956 25.97 -8.89 -7.41
N ILE A 957 25.32 -8.47 -8.50
CA ILE A 957 23.87 -8.62 -8.69
C ILE A 957 23.51 -10.11 -8.70
N ARG A 958 24.27 -10.95 -9.42
CA ARG A 958 24.03 -12.40 -9.51
C ARG A 958 24.16 -13.07 -8.14
N ASP A 959 25.15 -12.71 -7.35
CA ASP A 959 25.29 -13.17 -5.96
C ASP A 959 24.09 -12.75 -5.10
N TRP A 960 23.64 -11.51 -5.23
CA TRP A 960 22.54 -11.00 -4.42
C TRP A 960 21.17 -11.60 -4.78
N VAL A 961 20.76 -11.58 -6.05
CA VAL A 961 19.40 -11.98 -6.45
C VAL A 961 19.30 -13.44 -6.93
N GLY A 962 20.43 -14.12 -7.11
CA GLY A 962 20.52 -15.43 -7.74
C GLY A 962 20.48 -15.38 -9.27
N GLU A 963 20.94 -16.45 -9.91
CA GLU A 963 21.03 -16.55 -11.36
C GLU A 963 19.66 -16.45 -12.07
N GLU A 964 18.63 -17.08 -11.50
CA GLU A 964 17.27 -17.07 -12.06
C GLU A 964 16.65 -15.67 -12.17
N ARG A 965 17.03 -14.75 -11.27
CA ARG A 965 16.50 -13.38 -11.20
C ARG A 965 17.44 -12.35 -11.81
N CYS A 966 18.66 -12.75 -12.16
CA CYS A 966 19.57 -11.90 -12.92
C CYS A 966 18.95 -11.59 -14.30
N PRO A 967 19.08 -10.36 -14.85
CA PRO A 967 18.62 -10.06 -16.19
C PRO A 967 19.29 -10.94 -17.24
N THR A 968 18.49 -11.53 -18.12
CA THR A 968 19.00 -12.20 -19.32
C THR A 968 19.40 -11.17 -20.38
N GLU A 969 20.14 -11.58 -21.40
CA GLU A 969 20.48 -10.70 -22.54
C GLU A 969 19.22 -10.10 -23.19
N ALA A 970 18.16 -10.89 -23.33
CA ALA A 970 16.87 -10.41 -23.83
C ALA A 970 16.24 -9.33 -22.92
N ASP A 971 16.46 -9.40 -21.60
CA ASP A 971 16.00 -8.38 -20.66
C ASP A 971 16.87 -7.11 -20.69
N ILE A 972 18.18 -7.25 -20.95
CA ILE A 972 19.08 -6.12 -21.23
C ILE A 972 18.63 -5.39 -22.50
N GLN A 973 18.33 -6.10 -23.59
CA GLN A 973 17.79 -5.49 -24.81
C GLN A 973 16.48 -4.73 -24.56
N LYS A 974 15.57 -5.29 -23.75
CA LYS A 974 14.37 -4.56 -23.29
C LYS A 974 14.72 -3.33 -22.45
N GLY A 975 15.76 -3.43 -21.63
CA GLY A 975 16.34 -2.33 -20.86
C GLY A 975 16.85 -1.20 -21.77
N VAL A 976 17.61 -1.54 -22.82
CA VAL A 976 18.10 -0.59 -23.84
C VAL A 976 16.93 0.12 -24.50
N TRP A 977 15.90 -0.64 -24.92
CA TRP A 977 14.72 -0.05 -25.53
C TRP A 977 13.94 0.85 -24.54
N ALA A 978 13.88 0.47 -23.26
CA ALA A 978 13.28 1.29 -22.22
C ALA A 978 14.06 2.59 -21.99
N VAL A 979 15.39 2.55 -21.95
CA VAL A 979 16.27 3.73 -21.80
C VAL A 979 16.18 4.64 -23.03
N ALA A 980 16.25 4.08 -24.24
CA ALA A 980 16.05 4.82 -25.49
C ALA A 980 14.69 5.52 -25.50
N LYS A 981 13.62 4.80 -25.13
CA LYS A 981 12.28 5.37 -24.98
C LYS A 981 12.20 6.43 -23.89
N MET A 982 12.96 6.31 -22.81
CA MET A 982 13.06 7.36 -21.79
C MET A 982 13.77 8.60 -22.32
N ARG A 983 14.71 8.49 -23.25
CA ARG A 983 15.38 9.65 -23.87
C ARG A 983 14.60 10.28 -25.01
N ASP A 984 13.70 9.52 -25.65
CA ASP A 984 12.86 10.02 -26.74
C ASP A 984 12.07 11.29 -26.34
N ARG A 985 12.23 12.36 -27.12
CA ARG A 985 11.52 13.65 -26.96
C ARG A 985 10.00 13.51 -27.17
N GLY A 986 9.54 12.40 -27.73
CA GLY A 986 8.13 12.04 -27.84
C GLY A 986 7.55 11.38 -26.57
N PHE A 987 8.38 11.05 -25.59
CA PHE A 987 7.96 10.32 -24.40
C PHE A 987 7.00 11.14 -23.52
N GLY A 988 5.78 10.63 -23.37
CA GLY A 988 4.71 11.28 -22.58
C GLY A 988 3.69 12.07 -23.40
N LYS A 989 3.97 12.36 -24.69
CA LYS A 989 3.04 13.11 -25.56
C LYS A 989 1.80 12.31 -26.01
N ARG A 990 1.79 10.97 -25.87
CA ARG A 990 0.68 10.09 -26.31
C ARG A 990 -0.62 10.17 -25.48
N GLY A 991 -0.79 11.19 -24.64
CA GLY A 991 -2.00 11.42 -23.85
C GLY A 991 -3.04 12.29 -24.54
N GLY A 992 -2.64 13.11 -25.51
CA GLY A 992 -3.56 13.84 -26.38
C GLY A 992 -3.64 13.09 -27.70
N HIS A 993 -4.76 12.43 -27.97
CA HIS A 993 -5.16 12.28 -29.36
C HIS A 993 -5.28 13.71 -29.88
N VAL A 994 -4.34 14.13 -30.73
CA VAL A 994 -4.62 15.23 -31.65
C VAL A 994 -5.88 14.77 -32.36
N VAL A 995 -7.00 15.44 -32.09
CA VAL A 995 -8.19 15.35 -32.92
C VAL A 995 -7.72 15.89 -34.26
N ALA A 996 -7.20 14.99 -35.10
CA ALA A 996 -7.08 15.23 -36.51
C ALA A 996 -8.52 15.50 -36.94
N ARG A 997 -8.80 16.79 -37.17
CA ARG A 997 -10.02 17.24 -37.81
C ARG A 997 -10.11 16.42 -39.09
N GLU A 998 -11.03 15.46 -39.14
CA GLU A 998 -11.30 14.66 -40.33
C GLU A 998 -11.70 15.65 -41.43
N SER A 999 -10.74 16.02 -42.28
CA SER A 999 -11.05 16.50 -43.62
C SER A 999 -11.41 15.26 -44.43
N GLU A 1000 -12.64 15.23 -44.92
CA GLU A 1000 -13.17 14.22 -45.83
C GLU A 1000 -12.17 13.94 -46.96
N GLY A 1001 -11.62 12.73 -46.99
CA GLY A 1001 -10.64 12.31 -47.98
C GLY A 1001 -10.16 10.90 -47.70
N GLY A 1002 -10.92 9.91 -48.17
CA GLY A 1002 -10.67 8.49 -47.91
C GLY A 1002 -9.35 8.00 -48.49
N VAL A 1003 -8.48 7.47 -47.63
CA VAL A 1003 -7.46 6.48 -47.98
C VAL A 1003 -7.37 5.45 -46.86
N ASP A 1004 -7.55 4.19 -47.25
CA ASP A 1004 -7.62 3.02 -46.38
C ASP A 1004 -6.21 2.59 -45.94
N VAL A 1005 -5.86 2.80 -44.66
CA VAL A 1005 -4.57 2.36 -44.07
C VAL A 1005 -4.84 1.26 -43.04
N GLY A 1006 -5.12 0.07 -43.55
CA GLY A 1006 -5.54 -1.08 -42.75
C GLY A 1006 -4.51 -2.21 -42.66
N THR A 1007 -3.28 -2.01 -42.16
CA THR A 1007 -2.48 -3.19 -41.71
C THR A 1007 -1.33 -2.97 -40.71
N ALA A 1008 -0.70 -1.79 -40.61
CA ALA A 1008 0.48 -1.63 -39.73
C ALA A 1008 0.19 -1.35 -38.23
N GLY A 1009 -1.06 -1.05 -37.86
CA GLY A 1009 -1.42 -0.56 -36.51
C GLY A 1009 -1.63 -1.61 -35.40
N ARG A 1010 -1.60 -2.92 -35.71
CA ARG A 1010 -2.03 -3.96 -34.75
C ARG A 1010 -0.93 -4.47 -33.80
N GLN A 1011 0.35 -4.41 -34.16
CA GLN A 1011 1.43 -4.89 -33.29
C GLN A 1011 1.84 -3.90 -32.20
N TRP A 1012 1.55 -2.60 -32.39
CA TRP A 1012 1.98 -1.52 -31.48
C TRP A 1012 1.08 -1.33 -30.24
N LYS A 1013 -0.17 -1.82 -30.25
CA LYS A 1013 -1.12 -1.65 -29.13
C LYS A 1013 -0.85 -2.56 -27.92
N ARG A 1014 -0.01 -3.60 -28.03
CA ARG A 1014 0.26 -4.56 -26.94
C ARG A 1014 1.28 -4.07 -25.89
N TRP A 1015 2.01 -2.98 -26.14
CA TRP A 1015 3.18 -2.57 -25.34
C TRP A 1015 3.03 -1.21 -24.63
N GLY A 1016 1.90 -0.53 -24.81
CA GLY A 1016 1.68 0.86 -24.40
C GLY A 1016 0.97 1.03 -23.06
N GLY A 1017 1.64 0.75 -21.94
CA GLY A 1017 1.11 1.09 -20.63
C GLY A 1017 2.13 0.93 -19.50
N TRP A 1018 2.63 2.05 -18.96
CA TRP A 1018 3.27 2.07 -17.64
C TRP A 1018 2.25 2.00 -16.47
N GLY A 1019 1.02 1.57 -16.76
CA GLY A 1019 0.02 1.16 -15.76
C GLY A 1019 0.10 -0.35 -15.60
N GLY A 1020 0.12 -0.82 -14.34
CA GLY A 1020 0.49 -2.16 -13.92
C GLY A 1020 0.07 -3.29 -14.87
N TRP A 1021 1.07 -4.09 -15.27
CA TRP A 1021 0.86 -5.45 -15.74
C TRP A 1021 0.32 -6.24 -14.54
N GLY A 1022 -1.00 -6.48 -14.50
CA GLY A 1022 -1.54 -7.60 -13.74
C GLY A 1022 -1.13 -8.86 -14.48
N TYR A 1023 -0.25 -9.65 -13.89
CA TYR A 1023 0.06 -10.99 -14.37
C TYR A 1023 -1.21 -11.85 -14.20
N GLY A 1024 -1.80 -12.27 -15.31
CA GLY A 1024 -2.64 -13.47 -15.35
C GLY A 1024 -1.77 -14.61 -15.84
N GLN A 1025 -1.57 -15.62 -14.99
CA GLN A 1025 -1.37 -16.98 -15.45
C GLN A 1025 -2.73 -17.55 -15.83
#